data_AF-A0A7V6IPU8-F1
#
_entry.id   AF-A0A7V6IPU8-F1
#
_cell.length_a   1.000
_cell.length_b   1.000
_cell.length_c   1.000
_cell.angle_alpha   90.00
_cell.angle_beta   90.00
_cell.angle_gamma   90.00
#
_symmetry.space_group_name_H-M   'P 1'
#
loop_
_entity.id
_entity.type
_entity.pdbx_description
1 polymer ?
#
loop_
_entity_poly.entity_id
_entity_poly.type
_entity_poly.pdbx_seq_one_letter_code
_entity_poly.pdbx_strand_id
1 'polypeptide(L)'
;MFKQKYGRIKKRNFVVLAICLIVVLIPVLALYLFSAKKVESGNIADFSVSDQASRQVVQGLGFDVTAIDDGNLIKNNSFEPLVYKQNLLIDSGSDEIIKVAMPNDSTTRIFEENFFIDANAEVFATDSKGHRTLKKSGKVKEYLSDQIDDFRPLSLPSDLPRNIRWNSIAELDEKVVLGGSKGYILSIDSFSNTTLSRLPSEEQVIGVCVFTDFFLALDENGNFYKSSDSLKWELVFRASDHFLLIQSEKNSDDEIIASTSETEDAVTSDNEKSTDVITDDTTEVVALEDITPDDVTEKTETEEKPSGDIKWLDLSSRVDDQGNSIFMAVGENGFIIYGNLEENHVKQLKAAQNINAVTSNSDGFYLAGNNSLAFYSYDGENYRYLDVPQKANWQTVSSLGNQIMIAGDQGQVVFSKDGYSFDSLNNETISELSLRYSEQNYGNQEIIVIKPHFISCSILSNDQFVLLDSRGMLFFSDNLGETWKSLDDLAAKNFNLVKRLPSGRLMMTGFDGSVEYAMMGLVIKLDSKLEQGEYVNGDSLVLEQVSASPVMQPRIEESETLTGDWYISNPSAAKIQLNHNAPGGGRAALEIDLSQSSNAENEFTGIFSQQIIEQQIPQNSGLIIQQKLDDTAFSSIKKNTIFNFEFWAKAYTNDFINLNLSFAGLNLPIEQMNKNIIGDWKKYQGFFVIPKNSIRDDKPLWLQIELKGSGKLYLDNLWFGTADNSGKNILANFSDDTPKSSILRLDFIQIGSKEYHSESWLSSERFYTVYHQNQTEIKLQGQANLAKSMELCNSFNANPWLVIDSQASDSELKHLMQYLFGQQNTPLGELRTEHGAISRYSDIFNQIYIEISDKNGLFENDWQRKSYVDWVIQVLSETPEYSQVKKNLIFVDGMQYKENIILSDADYHASDFNLDYSINNLTDLEQFNSGFSESLPRDPGRGTAIRSELIRQTNQNFAEIRLADVIVTALSMMGDEIDATLLNLELATDSVKSPYAHCYGNIGKAISGMNQYTLNSGFEQENIAAYAYGSGNKRTIVLINLSEMSASCQIFNVNLKGFRQSVYDGKGLLLEQSEVRHRKSVYSLLPGGVIVLEGTLETE
;
A
#
# COMPACT_ATOMS: atom_id res chain seq x y z
N MET A 1 9.01 73.87 60.04
CA MET A 1 10.45 74.07 60.35
C MET A 1 11.21 73.50 59.16
N PHE A 2 12.11 74.16 58.43
CA PHE A 2 12.71 75.51 58.44
C PHE A 2 12.26 76.25 57.15
N LYS A 3 11.72 77.48 57.13
CA LYS A 3 12.30 78.81 57.38
C LYS A 3 13.60 79.17 56.62
N GLN A 4 13.41 80.07 55.63
CA GLN A 4 14.18 81.30 55.34
C GLN A 4 15.45 81.30 54.45
N LYS A 5 15.49 82.35 53.61
CA LYS A 5 16.65 83.04 53.00
C LYS A 5 17.46 82.36 51.88
N TYR A 6 16.87 82.37 50.68
CA TYR A 6 17.55 82.88 49.48
C TYR A 6 16.60 83.91 48.85
N GLY A 7 16.96 85.17 48.60
CA GLY A 7 18.28 85.75 48.37
C GLY A 7 18.32 86.15 46.90
N ARG A 8 18.19 87.46 46.59
CA ARG A 8 18.02 88.00 45.22
C ARG A 8 18.95 87.29 44.22
N ILE A 9 18.39 86.41 43.38
CA ILE A 9 19.13 85.72 42.33
C ILE A 9 19.63 86.81 41.36
N LYS A 10 20.95 87.00 41.32
CA LYS A 10 21.59 87.96 40.41
C LYS A 10 21.25 87.55 38.98
N LYS A 11 20.76 88.49 38.14
CA LYS A 11 20.30 88.24 36.76
C LYS A 11 21.22 87.28 35.96
N ARG A 12 22.54 87.38 36.14
CA ARG A 12 23.54 86.52 35.49
C ARG A 12 23.33 85.01 35.76
N ASN A 13 22.96 84.62 36.98
CA ASN A 13 22.73 83.22 37.32
C ASN A 13 21.43 82.71 36.70
N PHE A 14 20.38 83.54 36.62
CA PHE A 14 19.13 83.18 35.97
C PHE A 14 19.32 83.00 34.46
N VAL A 15 20.12 83.86 33.81
CA VAL A 15 20.46 83.74 32.38
C VAL A 15 21.26 82.46 32.10
N VAL A 16 22.27 82.12 32.92
CA VAL A 16 23.03 80.87 32.75
C VAL A 16 22.11 79.65 32.93
N LEU A 17 21.25 79.65 33.94
CA LEU A 17 20.33 78.53 34.19
C LEU A 17 19.29 78.38 33.07
N ALA A 18 18.78 79.48 32.53
CA ALA A 18 17.91 79.48 31.34
C ALA A 18 18.62 78.95 30.09
N ILE A 19 19.89 79.33 29.85
CA ILE A 19 20.69 78.82 28.73
C ILE A 19 20.94 77.31 28.89
N CYS A 20 21.32 76.84 30.08
CA CYS A 20 21.46 75.39 30.34
C CYS A 20 20.13 74.64 30.14
N LEU A 21 19.01 75.20 30.58
CA LEU A 21 17.69 74.60 30.38
C LEU A 21 17.35 74.50 28.87
N ILE A 22 17.63 75.54 28.08
CA ILE A 22 17.42 75.55 26.63
C ILE A 22 18.35 74.55 25.93
N VAL A 23 19.62 74.45 26.36
CA VAL A 23 20.59 73.48 25.80
C VAL A 23 20.23 72.02 26.14
N VAL A 24 19.46 71.76 27.19
CA VAL A 24 18.90 70.41 27.47
C VAL A 24 17.56 70.20 26.77
N LEU A 25 16.71 71.22 26.71
CA LEU A 25 15.40 71.14 26.06
C LEU A 25 15.50 71.01 24.53
N ILE A 26 16.49 71.61 23.87
CA ILE A 26 16.64 71.50 22.41
C ILE A 26 16.94 70.05 21.98
N PRO A 27 17.91 69.31 22.57
CA PRO A 27 18.08 67.89 22.31
C PRO A 27 16.86 67.05 22.65
N VAL A 28 16.20 67.29 23.78
CA VAL A 28 14.99 66.52 24.18
C VAL A 28 13.81 66.78 23.24
N LEU A 29 13.61 68.03 22.82
CA LEU A 29 12.58 68.41 21.85
C LEU A 29 12.95 67.91 20.45
N ALA A 30 14.22 67.91 20.07
CA ALA A 30 14.69 67.31 18.83
C ALA A 30 14.47 65.80 18.83
N LEU A 31 14.81 65.09 19.92
CA LEU A 31 14.54 63.66 20.10
C LEU A 31 13.03 63.37 20.07
N TYR A 32 12.22 64.16 20.77
CA TYR A 32 10.76 64.06 20.75
C TYR A 32 10.19 64.29 19.35
N LEU A 33 10.68 65.29 18.61
CA LEU A 33 10.25 65.55 17.23
C LEU A 33 10.81 64.53 16.22
N PHE A 34 11.98 63.91 16.49
CA PHE A 34 12.54 62.85 15.65
C PHE A 34 11.79 61.53 15.90
N SER A 35 11.44 61.21 17.14
CA SER A 35 10.53 60.12 17.49
C SER A 35 9.12 60.37 16.95
N ALA A 36 8.55 61.55 17.12
CA ALA A 36 7.21 61.87 16.62
C ALA A 36 7.14 62.00 15.08
N LYS A 37 8.27 62.21 14.38
CA LYS A 37 8.38 62.08 12.92
C LYS A 37 8.79 60.70 12.42
N LYS A 38 9.29 59.81 13.30
CA LYS A 38 9.50 58.39 12.99
C LYS A 38 8.33 57.50 13.39
N VAL A 39 7.41 57.99 14.23
CA VAL A 39 6.04 57.49 14.30
C VAL A 39 5.29 58.08 13.11
N GLU A 40 5.67 57.65 11.91
CA GLU A 40 4.72 57.62 10.81
C GLU A 40 3.59 56.66 11.22
N SER A 41 2.36 57.07 10.93
CA SER A 41 1.15 56.26 11.09
C SER A 41 1.08 55.19 9.99
N GLY A 42 2.10 54.33 9.89
CA GLY A 42 2.32 53.42 8.75
C GLY A 42 2.01 51.95 9.00
N ASN A 43 2.15 51.45 10.24
CA ASN A 43 2.17 50.00 10.52
C ASN A 43 1.09 49.56 11.54
N ILE A 44 -0.15 50.03 11.42
CA ILE A 44 -1.31 49.44 12.11
C ILE A 44 -2.33 49.03 11.05
N ALA A 45 -2.75 47.75 11.01
CA ALA A 45 -3.80 47.31 10.10
C ALA A 45 -5.17 47.78 10.61
N ASP A 46 -5.96 48.36 9.71
CA ASP A 46 -7.19 49.06 10.03
C ASP A 46 -8.38 48.36 9.39
N PHE A 47 -9.03 47.47 10.14
CA PHE A 47 -10.15 46.67 9.66
C PHE A 47 -11.52 47.28 9.99
N SER A 48 -12.50 47.02 9.13
CA SER A 48 -13.91 47.36 9.36
C SER A 48 -14.82 46.23 8.89
N VAL A 49 -15.77 45.81 9.75
CA VAL A 49 -16.71 44.71 9.46
C VAL A 49 -17.85 45.25 8.59
N SER A 50 -18.19 44.58 7.49
CA SER A 50 -19.35 44.95 6.67
C SER A 50 -20.67 44.83 7.43
N ASP A 51 -21.69 45.59 7.02
CA ASP A 51 -23.08 45.36 7.48
C ASP A 51 -23.75 44.16 6.77
N GLN A 52 -23.13 43.67 5.68
CA GLN A 52 -23.64 42.57 4.86
C GLN A 52 -22.84 41.29 5.11
N ALA A 53 -23.54 40.25 5.57
CA ALA A 53 -23.01 38.89 5.70
C ALA A 53 -23.14 38.12 4.38
N SER A 54 -22.32 37.08 4.21
CA SER A 54 -22.57 36.00 3.25
C SER A 54 -23.94 35.37 3.51
N ARG A 55 -24.51 34.76 2.47
CA ARG A 55 -25.78 34.01 2.57
C ARG A 55 -25.57 32.55 3.00
N GLN A 56 -24.35 32.03 2.86
CA GLN A 56 -23.99 30.70 3.36
C GLN A 56 -23.72 30.76 4.87
N VAL A 57 -24.17 29.70 5.55
CA VAL A 57 -23.94 29.43 6.96
C VAL A 57 -22.80 28.44 7.03
N VAL A 58 -21.70 28.77 7.68
CA VAL A 58 -20.56 27.85 7.79
C VAL A 58 -20.86 26.74 8.78
N GLN A 59 -20.50 25.51 8.44
CA GLN A 59 -20.56 24.37 9.37
C GLN A 59 -19.45 24.52 10.43
N GLY A 60 -18.31 25.12 10.03
CA GLY A 60 -17.24 25.59 10.90
C GLY A 60 -16.04 24.65 10.95
N LEU A 61 -15.22 24.78 12.00
CA LEU A 61 -14.02 23.97 12.17
C LEU A 61 -14.30 22.71 13.02
N GLY A 62 -13.77 21.57 12.57
CA GLY A 62 -13.91 20.26 13.20
C GLY A 62 -12.59 19.54 13.43
N PHE A 63 -12.64 18.29 13.87
CA PHE A 63 -11.46 17.43 13.95
C PHE A 63 -11.66 16.16 13.15
N ASP A 64 -10.58 15.73 12.50
CA ASP A 64 -10.46 14.38 11.97
C ASP A 64 -9.75 13.51 13.01
N VAL A 65 -10.48 12.57 13.59
CA VAL A 65 -9.95 11.66 14.58
C VAL A 65 -9.45 10.42 13.85
N THR A 66 -8.13 10.28 13.77
CA THR A 66 -7.48 9.18 13.04
C THR A 66 -7.22 7.94 13.91
N ALA A 67 -7.08 8.13 15.23
CA ALA A 67 -6.85 7.05 16.19
C ALA A 67 -7.36 7.40 17.60
N ILE A 68 -7.77 6.38 18.35
CA ILE A 68 -8.19 6.43 19.75
C ILE A 68 -7.46 5.33 20.52
N ASP A 69 -7.08 5.61 21.77
CA ASP A 69 -6.64 4.62 22.75
C ASP A 69 -7.78 4.34 23.75
N ASP A 70 -8.06 3.05 24.01
CA ASP A 70 -9.04 2.59 24.99
C ASP A 70 -8.45 2.46 26.42
N GLY A 71 -7.16 2.75 26.57
CA GLY A 71 -6.40 2.62 27.81
C GLY A 71 -6.05 1.17 28.13
N ASN A 72 -6.21 0.24 27.19
CA ASN A 72 -5.83 -1.15 27.35
C ASN A 72 -4.34 -1.33 27.02
N LEU A 73 -3.60 -1.70 28.07
CA LEU A 73 -2.17 -1.99 28.01
C LEU A 73 -1.90 -3.41 27.49
N ILE A 74 -2.94 -4.22 27.29
CA ILE A 74 -2.93 -5.48 26.53
C ILE A 74 -3.33 -5.19 25.09
N LYS A 75 -2.67 -5.86 24.15
CA LYS A 75 -3.03 -5.89 22.73
C LYS A 75 -3.62 -7.27 22.38
N ASN A 76 -4.34 -7.42 21.27
CA ASN A 76 -5.02 -8.68 20.90
C ASN A 76 -5.91 -9.23 22.04
N ASN A 77 -6.90 -8.43 22.45
CA ASN A 77 -7.75 -8.68 23.61
C ASN A 77 -8.90 -9.67 23.37
N SER A 78 -9.40 -9.81 22.14
CA SER A 78 -10.49 -10.75 21.77
C SER A 78 -10.05 -11.91 20.88
N PHE A 79 -8.76 -12.03 20.54
CA PHE A 79 -8.23 -13.09 19.69
C PHE A 79 -8.91 -13.18 18.31
N GLU A 80 -9.18 -12.02 17.70
CA GLU A 80 -9.92 -11.95 16.44
C GLU A 80 -9.19 -12.69 15.30
N PRO A 81 -9.94 -13.36 14.41
CA PRO A 81 -9.38 -14.03 13.25
C PRO A 81 -8.90 -13.02 12.21
N LEU A 82 -7.94 -13.43 11.38
CA LEU A 82 -7.48 -12.65 10.23
C LEU A 82 -8.55 -12.61 9.14
N VAL A 83 -8.55 -11.54 8.36
CA VAL A 83 -9.44 -11.32 7.21
C VAL A 83 -8.63 -11.32 5.92
N TYR A 84 -9.18 -11.99 4.91
CA TYR A 84 -8.67 -11.95 3.55
C TYR A 84 -9.82 -11.56 2.62
N LYS A 85 -9.77 -10.31 2.14
CA LYS A 85 -10.69 -9.78 1.12
C LYS A 85 -9.98 -9.70 -0.23
N GLN A 86 -10.50 -10.43 -1.22
CA GLN A 86 -9.98 -10.41 -2.58
C GLN A 86 -11.06 -9.91 -3.54
N ASN A 87 -10.67 -8.99 -4.43
CA ASN A 87 -11.53 -8.47 -5.48
C ASN A 87 -10.98 -9.00 -6.80
N LEU A 88 -11.87 -9.56 -7.62
CA LEU A 88 -11.54 -10.22 -8.88
C LEU A 88 -12.46 -9.68 -9.97
N LEU A 89 -11.89 -9.42 -11.15
CA LEU A 89 -12.68 -9.15 -12.34
C LEU A 89 -13.01 -10.50 -13.00
N ILE A 90 -14.29 -10.76 -13.23
CA ILE A 90 -14.73 -11.95 -13.96
C ILE A 90 -14.44 -11.74 -15.45
N ASP A 91 -13.84 -12.74 -16.08
CA ASP A 91 -13.66 -12.78 -17.54
C ASP A 91 -14.89 -13.40 -18.22
N SER A 92 -15.37 -14.53 -17.71
CA SER A 92 -16.48 -15.28 -18.29
C SER A 92 -17.05 -16.31 -17.30
N GLY A 93 -18.16 -16.95 -17.66
CA GLY A 93 -18.74 -18.02 -16.85
C GLY A 93 -20.04 -18.58 -17.41
N SER A 94 -20.65 -19.50 -16.66
CA SER A 94 -22.01 -20.02 -16.91
C SER A 94 -22.98 -19.50 -15.84
N ASP A 95 -24.10 -20.19 -15.59
CA ASP A 95 -24.91 -19.98 -14.39
C ASP A 95 -24.29 -20.63 -13.13
N GLU A 96 -23.36 -21.58 -13.29
CA GLU A 96 -22.74 -22.36 -12.21
C GLU A 96 -21.26 -22.07 -11.96
N ILE A 97 -20.52 -21.65 -12.99
CA ILE A 97 -19.06 -21.55 -12.96
C ILE A 97 -18.63 -20.12 -13.26
N ILE A 98 -17.80 -19.54 -12.41
CA ILE A 98 -17.10 -18.26 -12.62
C ILE A 98 -15.68 -18.58 -13.10
N LYS A 99 -15.21 -17.89 -14.15
CA LYS A 99 -13.83 -17.92 -14.65
C LYS A 99 -13.20 -16.53 -14.52
N VAL A 100 -12.06 -16.47 -13.85
CA VAL A 100 -11.26 -15.25 -13.64
C VAL A 100 -9.90 -15.47 -14.31
N ALA A 101 -9.45 -14.53 -15.14
CA ALA A 101 -8.11 -14.61 -15.74
C ALA A 101 -7.02 -14.45 -14.67
N MET A 102 -5.98 -15.29 -14.71
CA MET A 102 -4.82 -15.18 -13.79
C MET A 102 -3.59 -14.69 -14.54
N PRO A 103 -3.30 -13.37 -14.53
CA PRO A 103 -2.09 -12.83 -15.16
C PRO A 103 -0.81 -13.41 -14.50
N ASN A 104 0.35 -13.18 -15.11
CA ASN A 104 1.65 -13.58 -14.56
C ASN A 104 2.08 -12.78 -13.33
N ASP A 105 1.19 -11.95 -12.76
CA ASP A 105 1.49 -11.17 -11.57
C ASP A 105 1.53 -12.06 -10.31
N SER A 106 2.70 -12.08 -9.68
CA SER A 106 2.96 -12.57 -8.33
C SER A 106 1.91 -12.17 -7.27
N THR A 107 1.33 -10.96 -7.36
CA THR A 107 0.32 -10.50 -6.39
C THR A 107 -1.01 -11.24 -6.47
N THR A 108 -1.34 -11.85 -7.61
CA THR A 108 -2.61 -12.58 -7.80
C THR A 108 -2.57 -14.01 -7.27
N ARG A 109 -1.39 -14.51 -6.88
CA ARG A 109 -1.10 -15.91 -6.48
C ARG A 109 -0.81 -16.10 -4.98
N ILE A 110 -1.34 -15.23 -4.12
CA ILE A 110 -1.10 -15.30 -2.65
C ILE A 110 -1.78 -16.51 -1.98
N PHE A 111 -2.87 -17.03 -2.57
CA PHE A 111 -3.75 -18.01 -1.93
C PHE A 111 -3.71 -19.37 -2.63
N GLU A 112 -3.44 -20.42 -1.85
CA GLU A 112 -3.41 -21.82 -2.31
C GLU A 112 -4.77 -22.32 -2.82
N GLU A 113 -4.77 -23.44 -3.55
CA GLU A 113 -6.00 -24.15 -3.90
C GLU A 113 -6.86 -24.40 -2.66
N ASN A 114 -8.17 -24.32 -2.82
CA ASN A 114 -9.16 -24.50 -1.75
C ASN A 114 -9.14 -23.47 -0.61
N PHE A 115 -8.22 -22.49 -0.57
CA PHE A 115 -8.14 -21.52 0.54
C PHE A 115 -9.47 -20.77 0.78
N PHE A 116 -10.15 -20.37 -0.29
CA PHE A 116 -11.45 -19.70 -0.22
C PHE A 116 -12.66 -20.65 -0.12
N ILE A 117 -12.51 -21.97 0.07
CA ILE A 117 -13.69 -22.81 0.31
C ILE A 117 -14.42 -22.35 1.59
N ASP A 118 -15.75 -22.34 1.53
CA ASP A 118 -16.67 -21.77 2.53
C ASP A 118 -16.52 -20.26 2.77
N ALA A 119 -15.72 -19.54 1.97
CA ALA A 119 -15.67 -18.07 1.98
C ALA A 119 -16.99 -17.44 1.51
N ASN A 120 -17.29 -16.24 1.98
CA ASN A 120 -18.38 -15.43 1.43
C ASN A 120 -17.99 -14.95 0.02
N ALA A 121 -18.92 -14.97 -0.92
CA ALA A 121 -18.75 -14.49 -2.28
C ALA A 121 -19.92 -13.59 -2.69
N GLU A 122 -19.63 -12.40 -3.20
CA GLU A 122 -20.61 -11.49 -3.78
C GLU A 122 -20.20 -11.10 -5.20
N VAL A 123 -21.09 -11.34 -6.17
CA VAL A 123 -20.88 -11.00 -7.59
C VAL A 123 -21.79 -9.84 -7.97
N PHE A 124 -21.21 -8.85 -8.63
CA PHE A 124 -21.87 -7.63 -9.06
C PHE A 124 -21.71 -7.42 -10.56
N ALA A 125 -22.80 -7.05 -11.23
CA ALA A 125 -22.75 -6.52 -12.59
C ALA A 125 -22.59 -5.01 -12.59
N THR A 126 -21.83 -4.50 -13.56
CA THR A 126 -21.70 -3.07 -13.84
C THR A 126 -22.42 -2.76 -15.15
N ASP A 127 -23.42 -1.86 -15.12
CA ASP A 127 -24.13 -1.47 -16.34
C ASP A 127 -23.31 -0.50 -17.23
N SER A 128 -23.81 -0.18 -18.42
CA SER A 128 -23.13 0.74 -19.36
C SER A 128 -23.03 2.20 -18.90
N LYS A 129 -23.55 2.53 -17.72
CA LYS A 129 -23.43 3.82 -17.02
C LYS A 129 -22.62 3.69 -15.73
N GLY A 130 -22.01 2.52 -15.50
CA GLY A 130 -21.22 2.21 -14.31
C GLY A 130 -22.05 1.73 -13.10
N HIS A 131 -23.38 1.64 -13.17
CA HIS A 131 -24.17 1.28 -11.99
C HIS A 131 -23.90 -0.18 -11.59
N ARG A 132 -23.45 -0.35 -10.34
CA ARG A 132 -23.22 -1.66 -9.72
C ARG A 132 -24.55 -2.26 -9.27
N THR A 133 -24.79 -3.53 -9.58
CA THR A 133 -25.98 -4.28 -9.16
C THR A 133 -25.58 -5.68 -8.67
N LEU A 134 -26.09 -6.11 -7.52
CA LEU A 134 -25.79 -7.44 -6.98
C LEU A 134 -26.45 -8.51 -7.88
N LYS A 135 -25.63 -9.34 -8.52
CA LYS A 135 -26.05 -10.52 -9.31
C LYS A 135 -26.26 -11.75 -8.43
N LYS A 136 -25.36 -11.96 -7.47
CA LYS A 136 -25.34 -13.16 -6.62
C LYS A 136 -24.62 -12.88 -5.30
N SER A 137 -25.12 -13.48 -4.23
CA SER A 137 -24.37 -13.69 -2.98
C SER A 137 -24.47 -15.18 -2.62
N GLY A 138 -23.46 -15.74 -1.97
CA GLY A 138 -23.40 -17.15 -1.58
C GLY A 138 -22.05 -17.55 -0.98
N LYS A 139 -21.86 -18.85 -0.76
CA LYS A 139 -20.57 -19.43 -0.34
C LYS A 139 -19.79 -20.00 -1.52
N VAL A 140 -18.47 -19.92 -1.46
CA VAL A 140 -17.57 -20.63 -2.39
C VAL A 140 -17.57 -22.11 -2.04
N LYS A 141 -17.86 -22.95 -3.04
CA LYS A 141 -17.89 -24.41 -2.94
C LYS A 141 -16.65 -25.06 -3.54
N GLU A 142 -16.02 -24.40 -4.51
CA GLU A 142 -14.88 -24.91 -5.28
C GLU A 142 -14.02 -23.72 -5.69
N TYR A 143 -12.70 -23.81 -5.49
CA TYR A 143 -11.72 -22.77 -5.82
C TYR A 143 -10.48 -23.46 -6.38
N LEU A 144 -10.35 -23.50 -7.70
CA LEU A 144 -9.26 -24.16 -8.43
C LEU A 144 -8.44 -23.12 -9.18
N SER A 145 -7.21 -22.87 -8.74
CA SER A 145 -6.25 -22.02 -9.45
C SER A 145 -5.68 -22.72 -10.68
N ASP A 146 -5.01 -21.95 -11.55
CA ASP A 146 -4.23 -22.46 -12.68
C ASP A 146 -4.97 -23.43 -13.62
N GLN A 147 -6.28 -23.26 -13.78
CA GLN A 147 -7.06 -24.08 -14.71
C GLN A 147 -6.89 -23.57 -16.15
N ILE A 148 -6.68 -24.48 -17.09
CA ILE A 148 -6.62 -24.17 -18.52
C ILE A 148 -8.05 -24.22 -19.08
N ASP A 149 -8.53 -23.12 -19.66
CA ASP A 149 -9.83 -23.08 -20.35
C ASP A 149 -9.82 -23.86 -21.68
N ASP A 150 -11.00 -24.11 -22.26
CA ASP A 150 -11.13 -24.71 -23.59
C ASP A 150 -10.35 -23.89 -24.64
N PHE A 151 -9.54 -24.56 -25.47
CA PHE A 151 -8.78 -23.92 -26.55
C PHE A 151 -9.72 -23.36 -27.62
N ARG A 152 -9.51 -22.09 -27.98
CA ARG A 152 -10.30 -21.36 -28.97
C ARG A 152 -9.42 -21.03 -30.19
N PRO A 153 -9.84 -21.39 -31.41
CA PRO A 153 -9.13 -20.97 -32.62
C PRO A 153 -9.31 -19.48 -32.86
N LEU A 154 -8.22 -18.79 -33.17
CA LEU A 154 -8.22 -17.37 -33.50
C LEU A 154 -8.68 -17.14 -34.95
N SER A 155 -9.51 -16.12 -35.18
CA SER A 155 -9.89 -15.70 -36.54
C SER A 155 -8.70 -15.01 -37.22
N LEU A 156 -8.04 -15.71 -38.14
CA LEU A 156 -6.88 -15.18 -38.87
C LEU A 156 -7.26 -14.31 -40.08
N PRO A 157 -6.41 -13.36 -40.49
CA PRO A 157 -6.67 -12.50 -41.66
C PRO A 157 -6.85 -13.30 -42.95
N SER A 158 -7.82 -12.90 -43.79
CA SER A 158 -8.17 -13.63 -45.03
C SER A 158 -7.08 -13.61 -46.11
N ASP A 159 -6.11 -12.72 -45.97
CA ASP A 159 -4.94 -12.52 -46.82
C ASP A 159 -3.68 -13.27 -46.34
N LEU A 160 -3.79 -14.04 -45.24
CA LEU A 160 -2.68 -14.86 -44.74
C LEU A 160 -2.19 -15.87 -45.80
N PRO A 161 -0.88 -15.89 -46.13
CA PRO A 161 -0.33 -16.88 -47.05
C PRO A 161 -0.44 -18.31 -46.49
N ARG A 162 -0.46 -19.30 -47.39
CA ARG A 162 -0.41 -20.71 -46.99
C ARG A 162 0.96 -21.08 -46.44
N ASN A 163 0.99 -21.93 -45.42
CA ASN A 163 2.18 -22.50 -44.81
C ASN A 163 3.10 -21.43 -44.20
N ILE A 164 2.54 -20.46 -43.48
CA ILE A 164 3.31 -19.62 -42.57
C ILE A 164 3.55 -20.41 -41.28
N ARG A 165 4.79 -20.46 -40.81
CA ARG A 165 5.12 -20.96 -39.47
C ARG A 165 5.42 -19.76 -38.58
N TRP A 166 4.80 -19.71 -37.40
CA TRP A 166 5.10 -18.72 -36.37
C TRP A 166 6.20 -19.27 -35.45
N ASN A 167 7.22 -18.48 -35.14
CA ASN A 167 8.42 -18.93 -34.41
C ASN A 167 8.58 -18.23 -33.05
N SER A 168 8.07 -17.00 -32.91
CA SER A 168 8.16 -16.21 -31.69
C SER A 168 6.85 -15.47 -31.39
N ILE A 169 6.62 -15.17 -30.11
CA ILE A 169 5.44 -14.46 -29.60
C ILE A 169 5.87 -13.49 -28.48
N ALA A 170 5.36 -12.26 -28.51
CA ALA A 170 5.47 -11.26 -27.44
C ALA A 170 4.11 -10.59 -27.18
N GLU A 171 3.92 -10.03 -25.99
CA GLU A 171 2.71 -9.30 -25.58
C GLU A 171 3.09 -8.03 -24.81
N LEU A 172 2.45 -6.92 -25.16
CA LEU A 172 2.51 -5.62 -24.48
C LEU A 172 1.08 -5.05 -24.46
N ASP A 173 0.57 -4.64 -23.30
CA ASP A 173 -0.74 -3.97 -23.14
C ASP A 173 -1.90 -4.63 -23.92
N GLU A 174 -2.17 -5.92 -23.60
CA GLU A 174 -3.12 -6.83 -24.30
C GLU A 174 -2.85 -7.13 -25.79
N LYS A 175 -1.86 -6.47 -26.39
CA LYS A 175 -1.53 -6.60 -27.80
C LYS A 175 -0.47 -7.67 -27.99
N VAL A 176 -0.79 -8.69 -28.78
CA VAL A 176 0.11 -9.82 -29.05
C VAL A 176 0.69 -9.72 -30.45
N VAL A 177 1.99 -9.97 -30.58
CA VAL A 177 2.72 -9.98 -31.84
C VAL A 177 3.39 -11.33 -32.04
N LEU A 178 3.15 -11.96 -33.20
CA LEU A 178 3.80 -13.20 -33.61
C LEU A 178 4.76 -12.96 -34.77
N GLY A 179 6.02 -13.40 -34.60
CA GLY A 179 7.04 -13.42 -35.65
C GLY A 179 6.98 -14.71 -36.46
N GLY A 180 6.91 -14.62 -37.79
CA GLY A 180 6.73 -15.77 -38.67
C GLY A 180 7.74 -15.90 -39.82
N SER A 181 7.58 -17.00 -40.58
CA SER A 181 8.33 -17.24 -41.81
C SER A 181 8.18 -16.09 -42.82
N LYS A 182 9.21 -15.87 -43.64
CA LYS A 182 9.21 -14.89 -44.74
C LYS A 182 8.98 -13.42 -44.33
N GLY A 183 9.38 -13.05 -43.12
CA GLY A 183 9.25 -11.70 -42.57
C GLY A 183 7.83 -11.34 -42.13
N TYR A 184 6.87 -12.26 -42.13
CA TYR A 184 5.49 -11.95 -41.73
C TYR A 184 5.37 -11.73 -40.23
N ILE A 185 4.55 -10.74 -39.86
CA ILE A 185 4.21 -10.39 -38.49
C ILE A 185 2.68 -10.43 -38.37
N LEU A 186 2.15 -11.19 -37.41
CA LEU A 186 0.72 -11.16 -37.07
C LEU A 186 0.54 -10.37 -35.79
N SER A 187 -0.25 -9.30 -35.85
CA SER A 187 -0.63 -8.49 -34.69
C SER A 187 -2.08 -8.80 -34.29
N ILE A 188 -2.30 -8.99 -33.00
CA ILE A 188 -3.58 -9.34 -32.38
C ILE A 188 -3.90 -8.27 -31.34
N ASP A 189 -5.09 -7.69 -31.42
CA ASP A 189 -5.53 -6.55 -30.60
C ASP A 189 -6.73 -6.96 -29.72
N SER A 190 -6.52 -6.97 -28.39
CA SER A 190 -7.40 -7.56 -27.35
C SER A 190 -8.07 -8.90 -27.76
N PHE A 191 -7.35 -9.75 -28.51
CA PHE A 191 -7.84 -11.02 -29.09
C PHE A 191 -9.13 -10.91 -29.93
N SER A 192 -9.48 -9.70 -30.35
CA SER A 192 -10.71 -9.37 -31.08
C SER A 192 -10.46 -9.11 -32.57
N ASN A 193 -9.35 -8.42 -32.88
CA ASN A 193 -8.94 -8.07 -34.23
C ASN A 193 -7.57 -8.66 -34.54
N THR A 194 -7.39 -9.16 -35.76
CA THR A 194 -6.10 -9.65 -36.26
C THR A 194 -5.68 -8.87 -37.50
N THR A 195 -4.41 -8.51 -37.58
CA THR A 195 -3.84 -7.71 -38.67
C THR A 195 -2.50 -8.28 -39.08
N LEU A 196 -2.31 -8.43 -40.39
CA LEU A 196 -1.06 -8.95 -40.96
C LEU A 196 -0.18 -7.79 -41.42
N SER A 197 1.06 -7.75 -40.93
CA SER A 197 2.12 -6.86 -41.39
C SER A 197 3.34 -7.70 -41.81
N ARG A 198 4.39 -7.02 -42.29
CA ARG A 198 5.61 -7.68 -42.74
C ARG A 198 6.81 -6.79 -42.45
N LEU A 199 7.92 -7.38 -42.05
CA LEU A 199 9.21 -6.70 -41.98
C LEU A 199 9.64 -6.25 -43.39
N PRO A 200 10.53 -5.23 -43.49
CA PRO A 200 11.22 -4.90 -44.74
C PRO A 200 12.08 -6.04 -45.32
N SER A 201 12.41 -7.04 -44.51
CA SER A 201 13.14 -8.26 -44.87
C SER A 201 12.20 -9.39 -45.29
N GLU A 202 12.64 -10.24 -46.23
CA GLU A 202 11.92 -11.47 -46.59
C GLU A 202 12.39 -12.70 -45.81
N GLU A 203 13.30 -12.55 -44.85
CA GLU A 203 13.92 -13.63 -44.08
C GLU A 203 13.01 -14.11 -42.92
N GLN A 204 13.29 -15.26 -42.31
CA GLN A 204 12.48 -15.72 -41.18
C GLN A 204 12.62 -14.80 -39.96
N VAL A 205 11.50 -14.38 -39.35
CA VAL A 205 11.52 -13.76 -38.03
C VAL A 205 11.77 -14.86 -37.00
N ILE A 206 12.89 -14.78 -36.28
CA ILE A 206 13.30 -15.78 -35.29
C ILE A 206 12.94 -15.36 -33.87
N GLY A 207 12.85 -14.05 -33.61
CA GLY A 207 12.58 -13.52 -32.27
C GLY A 207 11.76 -12.24 -32.31
N VAL A 208 10.86 -12.07 -31.34
CA VAL A 208 10.13 -10.83 -31.05
C VAL A 208 10.04 -10.69 -29.54
N CYS A 209 10.33 -9.50 -29.02
CA CYS A 209 10.25 -9.17 -27.60
C CYS A 209 9.72 -7.75 -27.39
N VAL A 210 9.42 -7.41 -26.13
CA VAL A 210 9.04 -6.05 -25.71
C VAL A 210 10.29 -5.30 -25.27
N PHE A 211 10.47 -4.08 -25.75
CA PHE A 211 11.57 -3.22 -25.36
C PHE A 211 11.02 -1.84 -25.02
N THR A 212 11.13 -1.45 -23.75
CA THR A 212 10.47 -0.27 -23.17
C THR A 212 8.96 -0.27 -23.46
N ASP A 213 8.49 0.53 -24.41
CA ASP A 213 7.10 0.78 -24.79
C ASP A 213 6.78 0.34 -26.24
N PHE A 214 7.65 -0.47 -26.86
CA PHE A 214 7.48 -0.94 -28.24
C PHE A 214 7.95 -2.40 -28.43
N PHE A 215 7.65 -2.96 -29.61
CA PHE A 215 8.12 -4.30 -29.99
C PHE A 215 9.44 -4.23 -30.75
N LEU A 216 10.37 -5.12 -30.40
CA LEU A 216 11.63 -5.36 -31.11
C LEU A 216 11.56 -6.74 -31.77
N ALA A 217 11.88 -6.84 -33.06
CA ALA A 217 11.90 -8.07 -33.84
C ALA A 217 13.27 -8.30 -34.47
N LEU A 218 13.66 -9.58 -34.60
CA LEU A 218 14.92 -10.04 -35.16
C LEU A 218 14.68 -11.08 -36.26
N ASP A 219 15.29 -10.87 -37.42
CA ASP A 219 15.34 -11.88 -38.48
C ASP A 219 16.58 -12.79 -38.40
N GLU A 220 16.54 -13.94 -39.08
CA GLU A 220 17.61 -14.95 -39.03
C GLU A 220 18.98 -14.42 -39.49
N ASN A 221 19.02 -13.37 -40.31
CA ASN A 221 20.26 -12.73 -40.79
C ASN A 221 20.77 -11.60 -39.88
N GLY A 222 20.10 -11.34 -38.75
CA GLY A 222 20.57 -10.41 -37.73
C GLY A 222 20.14 -8.95 -37.94
N ASN A 223 19.08 -8.69 -38.70
CA ASN A 223 18.49 -7.36 -38.82
C ASN A 223 17.50 -7.12 -37.65
N PHE A 224 17.69 -6.05 -36.90
CA PHE A 224 16.80 -5.66 -35.80
C PHE A 224 15.80 -4.60 -36.26
N TYR A 225 14.52 -4.81 -35.96
CA TYR A 225 13.42 -3.92 -36.33
C TYR A 225 12.61 -3.50 -35.11
N LYS A 226 12.22 -2.23 -35.04
CA LYS A 226 11.31 -1.72 -33.98
C LYS A 226 9.94 -1.34 -34.54
N SER A 227 8.92 -1.44 -33.70
CA SER A 227 7.57 -0.95 -34.01
C SER A 227 6.76 -0.63 -32.74
N SER A 228 6.29 0.60 -32.62
CA SER A 228 5.32 1.00 -31.57
C SER A 228 3.87 0.72 -31.96
N ASP A 229 3.55 0.65 -33.27
CA ASP A 229 2.20 0.35 -33.76
C ASP A 229 2.01 -1.13 -34.19
N SER A 230 3.06 -1.95 -34.10
CA SER A 230 3.21 -3.34 -34.59
C SER A 230 2.92 -3.59 -36.09
N LEU A 231 2.61 -2.52 -36.83
CA LEU A 231 2.23 -2.56 -38.24
C LEU A 231 3.36 -2.03 -39.14
N LYS A 232 4.09 -1.01 -38.68
CA LYS A 232 5.23 -0.40 -39.36
C LYS A 232 6.52 -0.76 -38.64
N TRP A 233 7.41 -1.43 -39.35
CA TRP A 233 8.66 -1.94 -38.80
C TRP A 233 9.85 -1.19 -39.40
N GLU A 234 10.60 -0.51 -38.55
CA GLU A 234 11.77 0.29 -38.92
C GLU A 234 13.05 -0.45 -38.56
N LEU A 235 14.00 -0.58 -39.51
CA LEU A 235 15.31 -1.15 -39.25
C LEU A 235 16.08 -0.24 -38.28
N VAL A 236 16.54 -0.80 -37.16
CA VAL A 236 17.33 -0.08 -36.15
C VAL A 236 18.82 -0.22 -36.45
N PHE A 237 19.32 -1.45 -36.49
CA PHE A 237 20.72 -1.78 -36.79
C PHE A 237 20.83 -3.21 -37.34
N ARG A 238 22.03 -3.61 -37.78
CA ARG A 238 22.34 -4.99 -38.15
C ARG A 238 23.46 -5.56 -37.29
N ALA A 239 23.30 -6.81 -36.88
CA ALA A 239 24.36 -7.62 -36.28
C ALA A 239 25.67 -7.57 -37.09
N SER A 240 25.55 -7.57 -38.43
CA SER A 240 26.68 -7.56 -39.36
C SER A 240 27.52 -6.27 -39.33
N ASP A 241 26.95 -5.14 -38.92
CA ASP A 241 27.69 -3.87 -38.82
C ASP A 241 28.74 -3.92 -37.69
N HIS A 242 28.50 -4.70 -36.62
CA HIS A 242 29.42 -4.86 -35.49
C HIS A 242 30.59 -5.82 -35.81
N PHE A 243 30.39 -6.82 -36.67
CA PHE A 243 31.49 -7.71 -37.10
C PHE A 243 32.54 -6.97 -37.96
N LEU A 244 32.15 -5.91 -38.67
CA LEU A 244 33.07 -5.07 -39.44
C LEU A 244 34.01 -4.23 -38.55
N LEU A 245 33.54 -3.84 -37.36
CA LEU A 245 34.37 -3.12 -36.37
C LEU A 245 35.42 -4.04 -35.74
N ILE A 246 35.04 -5.25 -35.33
CA ILE A 246 35.96 -6.25 -34.73
C ILE A 246 37.06 -6.67 -35.73
N GLN A 247 36.76 -6.70 -37.03
CA GLN A 247 37.78 -6.94 -38.07
C GLN A 247 38.76 -5.77 -38.25
N SER A 248 38.41 -4.54 -37.85
CA SER A 248 39.31 -3.39 -37.94
C SER A 248 40.37 -3.38 -36.84
N GLU A 249 40.01 -3.77 -35.61
CA GLU A 249 40.93 -3.85 -34.48
C GLU A 249 41.95 -4.99 -34.66
N LYS A 250 41.50 -6.21 -35.05
CA LYS A 250 42.43 -7.33 -35.30
C LYS A 250 43.45 -7.06 -36.42
N ASN A 251 43.10 -6.29 -37.45
CA ASN A 251 44.06 -5.92 -38.50
C ASN A 251 45.05 -4.83 -38.05
N SER A 252 44.79 -4.12 -36.94
CA SER A 252 45.67 -3.05 -36.45
C SER A 252 46.82 -3.55 -35.57
N ASP A 253 46.66 -4.70 -34.91
CA ASP A 253 47.72 -5.32 -34.10
C ASP A 253 48.79 -6.04 -34.96
N ASP A 254 48.42 -6.55 -36.14
CA ASP A 254 49.34 -7.28 -37.03
C ASP A 254 50.27 -6.38 -37.87
N GLU A 255 50.02 -5.06 -37.97
CA GLU A 255 50.84 -4.13 -38.79
C GLU A 255 52.00 -3.44 -38.04
N ILE A 256 52.18 -3.68 -36.73
CA ILE A 256 53.18 -2.96 -35.90
C ILE A 256 54.53 -3.72 -35.74
N ILE A 257 54.71 -4.91 -36.34
CA ILE A 257 55.96 -5.70 -36.23
C ILE A 257 56.71 -5.84 -37.57
N ALA A 258 57.07 -4.73 -38.23
CA ALA A 258 57.97 -4.77 -39.40
C ALA A 258 58.75 -3.47 -39.73
N SER A 259 59.43 -2.83 -38.76
CA SER A 259 60.63 -1.97 -38.96
C SER A 259 60.99 -1.28 -37.64
N THR A 260 62.24 -1.07 -37.21
CA THR A 260 63.58 -1.22 -37.83
C THR A 260 64.59 -1.73 -36.79
N SER A 261 65.54 -2.55 -37.22
CA SER A 261 66.83 -2.72 -36.52
C SER A 261 67.90 -1.88 -37.21
N GLU A 262 68.63 -1.02 -36.48
CA GLU A 262 70.11 -1.01 -36.41
C GLU A 262 70.69 0.22 -35.66
N THR A 263 71.49 -0.10 -34.63
CA THR A 263 72.75 0.55 -34.17
C THR A 263 72.87 2.05 -33.88
N GLU A 264 73.20 2.29 -32.59
CA GLU A 264 74.35 3.08 -32.07
C GLU A 264 74.33 4.63 -31.93
N ASP A 265 74.97 5.02 -30.82
CA ASP A 265 75.61 6.30 -30.45
C ASP A 265 74.80 7.55 -30.03
N ALA A 266 74.77 7.74 -28.70
CA ALA A 266 75.50 8.81 -27.98
C ALA A 266 74.72 9.90 -27.18
N VAL A 267 74.72 9.69 -25.84
CA VAL A 267 75.21 10.63 -24.79
C VAL A 267 74.42 11.92 -24.42
N THR A 268 74.15 12.04 -23.10
CA THR A 268 73.74 13.23 -22.28
C THR A 268 72.30 13.79 -22.46
N SER A 269 71.62 14.33 -21.43
CA SER A 269 72.08 14.87 -20.12
C SER A 269 71.05 14.78 -18.97
N ASP A 270 71.55 14.73 -17.72
CA ASP A 270 70.98 15.29 -16.46
C ASP A 270 69.66 14.71 -15.88
N ASN A 271 69.69 14.06 -14.69
CA ASN A 271 69.49 14.60 -13.32
C ASN A 271 68.00 14.98 -13.02
N GLU A 272 67.35 14.60 -11.89
CA GLU A 272 67.86 14.23 -10.55
C GLU A 272 66.84 13.38 -9.72
N LYS A 273 67.35 12.45 -8.88
CA LYS A 273 66.84 11.90 -7.58
C LYS A 273 65.33 11.68 -7.35
N SER A 274 64.87 10.47 -7.00
CA SER A 274 65.03 9.84 -5.67
C SER A 274 64.57 8.34 -5.74
N THR A 275 65.20 7.26 -5.25
CA THR A 275 65.84 6.87 -3.94
C THR A 275 64.90 7.10 -2.75
N ASP A 276 64.35 6.14 -1.98
CA ASP A 276 64.81 4.81 -1.51
C ASP A 276 63.59 4.03 -0.89
N VAL A 277 63.55 2.72 -0.53
CA VAL A 277 64.53 1.61 -0.42
C VAL A 277 63.87 0.19 -0.39
N ILE A 278 64.62 -0.83 -0.85
CA ILE A 278 64.71 -2.30 -0.52
C ILE A 278 63.68 -2.99 0.42
N THR A 279 63.17 -4.18 0.00
CA THR A 279 63.15 -5.56 0.62
C THR A 279 62.12 -6.40 -0.16
N ASP A 280 62.35 -7.57 -0.77
CA ASP A 280 63.11 -8.80 -0.45
C ASP A 280 62.45 -9.72 0.62
N ASP A 281 62.74 -11.03 0.51
CA ASP A 281 62.15 -12.22 1.18
C ASP A 281 60.75 -12.68 0.64
N THR A 282 60.59 -13.80 -0.09
CA THR A 282 60.83 -15.26 0.18
C THR A 282 59.74 -15.90 1.08
N THR A 283 59.25 -17.14 0.91
CA THR A 283 59.68 -18.33 0.12
C THR A 283 58.60 -19.44 0.11
N GLU A 284 58.87 -20.54 -0.64
CA GLU A 284 58.51 -21.96 -0.31
C GLU A 284 57.02 -22.41 -0.33
N VAL A 285 56.57 -23.66 -0.64
CA VAL A 285 57.00 -24.89 -1.40
C VAL A 285 55.71 -25.75 -1.61
N VAL A 286 55.57 -26.85 -2.40
CA VAL A 286 56.43 -27.78 -3.19
C VAL A 286 55.57 -28.33 -4.38
N ALA A 287 56.11 -28.65 -5.57
CA ALA A 287 56.36 -30.01 -6.16
C ALA A 287 55.27 -31.13 -5.94
N LEU A 288 55.01 -32.11 -6.81
CA LEU A 288 55.81 -32.81 -7.85
C LEU A 288 54.96 -33.33 -9.05
N GLU A 289 55.66 -33.63 -10.15
CA GLU A 289 55.50 -34.78 -11.10
C GLU A 289 54.15 -34.99 -11.83
N ASP A 290 54.09 -34.84 -13.16
CA ASP A 290 54.67 -35.67 -14.26
C ASP A 290 53.85 -36.91 -14.64
N ILE A 291 53.06 -36.80 -15.71
CA ILE A 291 52.80 -37.90 -16.66
C ILE A 291 52.90 -37.34 -18.09
N THR A 292 53.82 -37.90 -18.87
CA THR A 292 53.98 -37.72 -20.31
C THR A 292 54.12 -39.11 -20.96
N PRO A 293 54.10 -39.23 -22.29
CA PRO A 293 53.25 -38.57 -23.30
C PRO A 293 52.52 -39.64 -24.14
N ASP A 294 51.75 -39.22 -25.16
CA ASP A 294 51.78 -39.97 -26.44
C ASP A 294 51.48 -39.05 -27.63
N ASP A 295 52.11 -39.37 -28.77
CA ASP A 295 52.38 -38.45 -29.89
C ASP A 295 51.40 -38.67 -31.06
N VAL A 296 50.65 -37.62 -31.44
CA VAL A 296 49.89 -37.57 -32.70
C VAL A 296 50.02 -36.19 -33.35
N THR A 297 51.17 -35.98 -34.01
CA THR A 297 51.34 -35.21 -35.26
C THR A 297 50.49 -33.96 -35.47
N GLU A 298 51.14 -32.80 -35.42
CA GLU A 298 50.63 -31.57 -36.03
C GLU A 298 50.19 -31.80 -37.48
N LYS A 299 48.89 -31.67 -37.73
CA LYS A 299 48.41 -31.15 -39.00
C LYS A 299 47.98 -29.72 -38.76
N THR A 300 48.61 -28.80 -39.48
CA THR A 300 48.12 -27.45 -39.69
C THR A 300 46.73 -27.51 -40.31
N GLU A 301 45.69 -27.46 -39.50
CA GLU A 301 44.38 -27.02 -39.95
C GLU A 301 44.40 -25.50 -39.95
N THR A 302 44.32 -24.96 -41.16
CA THR A 302 44.18 -23.53 -41.44
C THR A 302 43.00 -22.96 -40.66
N GLU A 303 43.22 -21.86 -39.93
CA GLU A 303 42.12 -21.04 -39.41
C GLU A 303 41.20 -20.65 -40.58
N GLU A 304 39.98 -21.20 -40.61
CA GLU A 304 38.97 -20.73 -41.53
C GLU A 304 38.53 -19.33 -41.13
N LYS A 305 38.65 -18.39 -42.07
CA LYS A 305 38.09 -17.04 -41.92
C LYS A 305 36.60 -17.14 -41.57
N PRO A 306 36.08 -16.32 -40.65
CA PRO A 306 34.65 -16.14 -40.55
C PRO A 306 34.15 -15.45 -41.83
N SER A 307 33.61 -16.24 -42.77
CA SER A 307 32.79 -15.72 -43.85
C SER A 307 31.47 -15.24 -43.26
N GLY A 308 31.06 -14.03 -43.60
CA GLY A 308 29.80 -13.47 -43.09
C GLY A 308 28.59 -14.28 -43.52
N ASP A 309 27.84 -14.76 -42.53
CA ASP A 309 26.38 -14.89 -42.45
C ASP A 309 26.07 -15.78 -41.23
N ILE A 310 26.12 -15.17 -40.03
CA ILE A 310 25.78 -15.85 -38.76
C ILE A 310 24.27 -15.91 -38.64
N LYS A 311 23.70 -17.11 -38.49
CA LYS A 311 22.28 -17.25 -38.22
C LYS A 311 21.96 -17.01 -36.75
N TRP A 312 20.95 -16.17 -36.53
CA TRP A 312 20.35 -15.92 -35.22
C TRP A 312 19.20 -16.88 -34.98
N LEU A 313 19.04 -17.30 -33.72
CA LEU A 313 18.17 -18.40 -33.33
C LEU A 313 17.07 -17.96 -32.37
N ASP A 314 17.34 -17.02 -31.45
CA ASP A 314 16.33 -16.50 -30.51
C ASP A 314 16.66 -15.07 -30.01
N LEU A 315 15.66 -14.37 -29.45
CA LEU A 315 15.73 -13.01 -28.90
C LEU A 315 14.90 -12.90 -27.60
N SER A 316 15.50 -12.34 -26.56
CA SER A 316 14.81 -11.98 -25.32
C SER A 316 15.19 -10.57 -24.84
N SER A 317 14.43 -10.03 -23.91
CA SER A 317 14.65 -8.72 -23.28
C SER A 317 14.22 -8.71 -21.83
N ARG A 318 14.75 -7.79 -21.05
CA ARG A 318 14.33 -7.52 -19.66
C ARG A 318 14.51 -6.04 -19.34
N VAL A 319 13.90 -5.63 -18.22
CA VAL A 319 14.26 -4.39 -17.54
C VAL A 319 15.32 -4.72 -16.46
N ASP A 320 16.32 -3.86 -16.32
CA ASP A 320 17.34 -3.95 -15.27
C ASP A 320 16.88 -3.28 -13.95
N ASP A 321 17.66 -3.43 -12.89
CA ASP A 321 17.36 -2.85 -11.56
C ASP A 321 17.34 -1.30 -11.54
N GLN A 322 17.75 -0.64 -12.64
CA GLN A 322 17.74 0.81 -12.81
C GLN A 322 16.55 1.30 -13.65
N GLY A 323 15.75 0.39 -14.21
CA GLY A 323 14.61 0.70 -15.07
C GLY A 323 14.93 0.76 -16.57
N ASN A 324 16.15 0.42 -16.99
CA ASN A 324 16.54 0.43 -18.41
C ASN A 324 16.14 -0.90 -19.08
N SER A 325 15.68 -0.82 -20.33
CA SER A 325 15.47 -2.02 -21.15
C SER A 325 16.79 -2.50 -21.78
N ILE A 326 17.07 -3.78 -21.64
CA ILE A 326 18.20 -4.47 -22.28
C ILE A 326 17.70 -5.71 -23.03
N PHE A 327 18.36 -6.06 -24.13
CA PHE A 327 18.05 -7.25 -24.94
C PHE A 327 19.25 -8.20 -25.00
N MET A 328 18.96 -9.46 -25.35
CA MET A 328 19.95 -10.46 -25.71
C MET A 328 19.45 -11.31 -26.88
N ALA A 329 20.26 -11.39 -27.94
CA ALA A 329 20.04 -12.27 -29.08
C ALA A 329 21.13 -13.34 -29.12
N VAL A 330 20.78 -14.57 -29.50
CA VAL A 330 21.69 -15.72 -29.53
C VAL A 330 21.69 -16.40 -30.90
N GLY A 331 22.83 -16.99 -31.29
CA GLY A 331 23.01 -17.57 -32.61
C GLY A 331 24.01 -18.71 -32.70
N GLU A 332 24.33 -19.08 -33.95
CA GLU A 332 25.28 -20.14 -34.27
C GLU A 332 26.71 -19.84 -33.75
N ASN A 333 27.51 -20.89 -33.60
CA ASN A 333 28.93 -20.82 -33.18
C ASN A 333 29.17 -20.04 -31.87
N GLY A 334 28.15 -19.89 -31.02
CA GLY A 334 28.23 -19.21 -29.73
C GLY A 334 28.20 -17.69 -29.80
N PHE A 335 27.76 -17.10 -30.92
CA PHE A 335 27.59 -15.65 -31.04
C PHE A 335 26.36 -15.14 -30.28
N ILE A 336 26.55 -14.00 -29.61
CA ILE A 336 25.55 -13.31 -28.80
C ILE A 336 25.65 -11.80 -29.08
N ILE A 337 24.52 -11.11 -29.19
CA ILE A 337 24.43 -9.64 -29.08
C ILE A 337 23.68 -9.30 -27.80
N TYR A 338 24.17 -8.34 -27.04
CA TYR A 338 23.51 -7.87 -25.82
C TYR A 338 23.73 -6.37 -25.60
N GLY A 339 22.85 -5.76 -24.80
CA GLY A 339 22.90 -4.33 -24.43
C GLY A 339 21.57 -3.64 -24.67
N ASN A 340 21.61 -2.34 -24.98
CA ASN A 340 20.45 -1.53 -25.33
C ASN A 340 20.56 -1.04 -26.80
N LEU A 341 19.57 -0.30 -27.31
CA LEU A 341 19.57 0.11 -28.73
C LEU A 341 20.57 1.21 -29.08
N GLU A 342 21.16 1.90 -28.10
CA GLU A 342 22.19 2.93 -28.29
C GLU A 342 23.60 2.34 -28.11
N GLU A 343 23.78 1.46 -27.11
CA GLU A 343 25.03 0.78 -26.77
C GLU A 343 24.79 -0.73 -26.65
N ASN A 344 25.30 -1.48 -27.63
CA ASN A 344 25.27 -2.94 -27.65
C ASN A 344 26.57 -3.54 -28.18
N HIS A 345 26.84 -4.76 -27.73
CA HIS A 345 28.10 -5.46 -27.96
C HIS A 345 27.85 -6.85 -28.52
N VAL A 346 28.81 -7.32 -29.33
CA VAL A 346 28.79 -8.67 -29.90
C VAL A 346 29.93 -9.49 -29.33
N LYS A 347 29.61 -10.71 -28.89
CA LYS A 347 30.54 -11.61 -28.20
C LYS A 347 30.39 -13.03 -28.73
N GLN A 348 31.50 -13.75 -28.79
CA GLN A 348 31.50 -15.20 -29.04
C GLN A 348 31.87 -15.94 -27.74
N LEU A 349 31.06 -16.90 -27.33
CA LEU A 349 31.35 -17.74 -26.17
C LEU A 349 32.48 -18.73 -26.48
N LYS A 350 33.37 -18.96 -25.49
CA LYS A 350 34.57 -19.81 -25.62
C LYS A 350 34.29 -21.25 -26.11
N ALA A 351 33.09 -21.78 -25.89
CA ALA A 351 32.71 -23.12 -26.32
C ALA A 351 32.44 -23.23 -27.84
N ALA A 352 32.21 -22.09 -28.51
CA ALA A 352 31.91 -21.98 -29.94
C ALA A 352 30.82 -22.92 -30.47
N GLN A 353 29.83 -23.27 -29.62
CA GLN A 353 28.66 -24.08 -29.99
C GLN A 353 27.43 -23.19 -30.13
N ASN A 354 26.48 -23.60 -30.97
CA ASN A 354 25.19 -22.92 -31.11
C ASN A 354 24.47 -22.79 -29.75
N ILE A 355 23.98 -21.59 -29.49
CA ILE A 355 23.05 -21.29 -28.41
C ILE A 355 21.67 -21.14 -29.05
N ASN A 356 20.79 -22.09 -28.78
CA ASN A 356 19.56 -22.31 -29.53
C ASN A 356 18.38 -21.48 -29.01
N ALA A 357 18.38 -21.12 -27.72
CA ALA A 357 17.32 -20.34 -27.10
C ALA A 357 17.83 -19.44 -25.96
N VAL A 358 17.11 -18.34 -25.72
CA VAL A 358 17.36 -17.39 -24.63
C VAL A 358 16.04 -16.93 -24.02
N THR A 359 15.99 -16.90 -22.69
CA THR A 359 14.88 -16.27 -21.95
C THR A 359 15.40 -15.36 -20.86
N SER A 360 14.51 -14.59 -20.24
CA SER A 360 14.85 -13.60 -19.22
C SER A 360 13.86 -13.64 -18.05
N ASN A 361 14.26 -13.07 -16.92
CA ASN A 361 13.39 -12.73 -15.79
C ASN A 361 13.96 -11.49 -15.05
N SER A 362 13.51 -11.25 -13.82
CA SER A 362 14.06 -10.22 -12.92
C SER A 362 15.53 -10.40 -12.57
N ASP A 363 16.05 -11.63 -12.67
CA ASP A 363 17.36 -11.99 -12.16
C ASP A 363 18.42 -11.98 -13.27
N GLY A 364 18.04 -12.25 -14.52
CA GLY A 364 18.96 -12.23 -15.67
C GLY A 364 18.45 -12.92 -16.92
N PHE A 365 19.38 -13.19 -17.83
CA PHE A 365 19.22 -14.01 -19.02
C PHE A 365 19.68 -15.45 -18.77
N TYR A 366 18.92 -16.39 -19.31
CA TYR A 366 19.18 -17.83 -19.26
C TYR A 366 19.29 -18.35 -20.69
N LEU A 367 20.40 -19.01 -20.99
CA LEU A 367 20.78 -19.42 -22.33
C LEU A 367 20.91 -20.95 -22.41
N ALA A 368 20.39 -21.55 -23.47
CA ALA A 368 20.39 -22.99 -23.68
C ALA A 368 20.98 -23.35 -25.05
N GLY A 369 21.88 -24.33 -25.12
CA GLY A 369 22.60 -24.68 -26.35
C GLY A 369 23.04 -26.14 -26.49
N ASN A 370 23.78 -26.38 -27.58
CA ASN A 370 24.29 -27.70 -27.94
C ASN A 370 25.40 -28.18 -26.97
N ASN A 371 25.69 -29.48 -26.99
CA ASN A 371 26.71 -30.11 -26.14
C ASN A 371 26.53 -29.82 -24.63
N SER A 372 25.27 -29.79 -24.19
CA SER A 372 24.86 -29.61 -22.78
C SER A 372 25.22 -28.26 -22.17
N LEU A 373 25.42 -27.25 -23.02
CA LEU A 373 25.66 -25.88 -22.56
C LEU A 373 24.38 -25.22 -22.04
N ALA A 374 24.45 -24.73 -20.81
CA ALA A 374 23.47 -23.85 -20.20
C ALA A 374 24.21 -22.74 -19.44
N PHE A 375 23.76 -21.49 -19.59
CA PHE A 375 24.39 -20.33 -18.98
C PHE A 375 23.35 -19.42 -18.31
N TYR A 376 23.81 -18.72 -17.27
CA TYR A 376 23.16 -17.54 -16.70
C TYR A 376 24.07 -16.32 -16.90
N SER A 377 23.47 -15.17 -17.21
CA SER A 377 24.13 -13.88 -17.28
C SER A 377 23.18 -12.77 -16.81
N TYR A 378 23.63 -11.87 -15.95
CA TYR A 378 22.79 -10.76 -15.47
C TYR A 378 22.55 -9.71 -16.57
N ASP A 379 23.61 -9.37 -17.30
CA ASP A 379 23.78 -8.23 -18.21
C ASP A 379 24.18 -8.61 -19.66
N GLY A 380 24.71 -9.82 -19.87
CA GLY A 380 25.35 -10.25 -21.11
C GLY A 380 26.86 -10.03 -21.16
N GLU A 381 27.46 -9.35 -20.18
CA GLU A 381 28.92 -9.28 -20.02
C GLU A 381 29.46 -10.55 -19.39
N ASN A 382 28.89 -10.95 -18.26
CA ASN A 382 29.44 -12.01 -17.41
C ASN A 382 28.59 -13.28 -17.47
N TYR A 383 29.21 -14.43 -17.72
CA TYR A 383 28.52 -15.71 -17.91
C TYR A 383 28.94 -16.73 -16.86
N ARG A 384 27.96 -17.33 -16.19
CA ARG A 384 28.13 -18.46 -15.30
C ARG A 384 27.54 -19.71 -15.95
N TYR A 385 28.29 -20.80 -16.00
CA TYR A 385 27.75 -22.11 -16.38
C TYR A 385 26.71 -22.56 -15.35
N LEU A 386 25.58 -23.09 -15.82
CA LEU A 386 24.59 -23.76 -14.98
C LEU A 386 24.96 -25.25 -14.88
N ASP A 387 25.00 -25.78 -13.66
CA ASP A 387 25.26 -27.20 -13.43
C ASP A 387 23.96 -27.98 -13.64
N VAL A 388 23.82 -28.55 -14.83
CA VAL A 388 22.60 -29.24 -15.27
C VAL A 388 22.84 -30.75 -15.21
N PRO A 389 22.00 -31.53 -14.50
CA PRO A 389 22.30 -32.94 -14.18
C PRO A 389 22.22 -33.91 -15.37
N GLN A 390 21.88 -33.44 -16.57
CA GLN A 390 21.67 -34.26 -17.76
C GLN A 390 22.47 -33.78 -18.96
N LYS A 391 22.82 -34.72 -19.85
CA LYS A 391 23.49 -34.41 -21.12
C LYS A 391 22.50 -34.46 -22.28
N ALA A 392 22.30 -33.32 -22.92
CA ALA A 392 21.43 -33.12 -24.07
C ALA A 392 22.00 -32.03 -25.00
N ASN A 393 21.40 -31.88 -26.18
CA ASN A 393 21.40 -30.62 -26.92
C ASN A 393 20.13 -29.85 -26.54
N TRP A 394 20.27 -28.82 -25.71
CA TRP A 394 19.15 -28.03 -25.22
C TRP A 394 18.62 -27.14 -26.34
N GLN A 395 17.30 -27.17 -26.60
CA GLN A 395 16.68 -26.49 -27.74
C GLN A 395 15.81 -25.30 -27.33
N THR A 396 15.29 -25.31 -26.11
CA THR A 396 14.30 -24.34 -25.64
C THR A 396 14.47 -24.11 -24.14
N VAL A 397 14.19 -22.87 -23.70
CA VAL A 397 14.19 -22.47 -22.29
C VAL A 397 12.99 -21.57 -22.02
N SER A 398 12.39 -21.71 -20.83
CA SER A 398 11.25 -20.92 -20.36
C SER A 398 11.49 -20.48 -18.92
N SER A 399 11.09 -19.25 -18.61
CA SER A 399 11.13 -18.66 -17.27
C SER A 399 9.71 -18.30 -16.78
N LEU A 400 9.51 -18.34 -15.46
CA LEU A 400 8.33 -17.78 -14.79
C LEU A 400 8.72 -17.35 -13.37
N GLY A 401 8.84 -16.03 -13.14
CA GLY A 401 9.52 -15.53 -11.94
C GLY A 401 10.95 -16.08 -11.87
N ASN A 402 11.35 -16.62 -10.73
CA ASN A 402 12.66 -17.25 -10.52
C ASN A 402 12.75 -18.69 -11.07
N GLN A 403 11.64 -19.28 -11.53
CA GLN A 403 11.62 -20.65 -12.03
C GLN A 403 12.15 -20.72 -13.46
N ILE A 404 12.96 -21.74 -13.77
CA ILE A 404 13.57 -21.96 -15.09
C ILE A 404 13.38 -23.41 -15.52
N MET A 405 12.89 -23.62 -16.74
CA MET A 405 12.78 -24.93 -17.38
C MET A 405 13.59 -24.95 -18.67
N ILE A 406 14.39 -26.01 -18.88
CA ILE A 406 15.17 -26.22 -20.11
C ILE A 406 14.80 -27.59 -20.68
N ALA A 407 14.51 -27.67 -21.98
CA ALA A 407 14.18 -28.92 -22.66
C ALA A 407 14.98 -29.08 -23.96
N GLY A 408 15.22 -30.34 -24.37
CA GLY A 408 16.10 -30.64 -25.50
C GLY A 408 15.82 -31.97 -26.21
N ASP A 409 16.86 -32.49 -26.85
CA ASP A 409 16.82 -33.81 -27.48
C ASP A 409 16.80 -34.97 -26.47
N GLN A 410 16.62 -36.19 -26.98
CA GLN A 410 16.61 -37.43 -26.20
C GLN A 410 15.61 -37.44 -25.01
N GLY A 411 14.52 -36.67 -25.13
CA GLY A 411 13.51 -36.49 -24.09
C GLY A 411 14.03 -35.86 -22.80
N GLN A 412 15.14 -35.13 -22.84
CA GLN A 412 15.71 -34.50 -21.64
C GLN A 412 15.00 -33.19 -21.31
N VAL A 413 14.67 -33.04 -20.03
CA VAL A 413 13.99 -31.88 -19.44
C VAL A 413 14.57 -31.69 -18.04
N VAL A 414 14.90 -30.44 -17.72
CA VAL A 414 15.37 -30.04 -16.39
C VAL A 414 14.61 -28.80 -15.93
N PHE A 415 14.46 -28.68 -14.61
CA PHE A 415 13.72 -27.59 -13.98
C PHE A 415 14.43 -27.10 -12.73
N SER A 416 14.30 -25.82 -12.45
CA SER A 416 14.86 -25.15 -11.29
C SER A 416 13.81 -24.22 -10.68
N LYS A 417 13.64 -24.30 -9.35
CA LYS A 417 12.72 -23.41 -8.60
C LYS A 417 13.34 -22.05 -8.27
N ASP A 418 14.66 -21.98 -8.22
CA ASP A 418 15.44 -20.81 -7.80
C ASP A 418 16.23 -20.16 -8.95
N GLY A 419 16.41 -20.86 -10.09
CA GLY A 419 17.26 -20.45 -11.20
C GLY A 419 18.74 -20.82 -11.02
N TYR A 420 19.08 -21.59 -9.99
CA TYR A 420 20.46 -21.99 -9.63
C TYR A 420 20.61 -23.52 -9.60
N SER A 421 19.66 -24.21 -8.98
CA SER A 421 19.68 -25.64 -8.69
C SER A 421 18.74 -26.36 -9.64
N PHE A 422 19.24 -27.30 -10.45
CA PHE A 422 18.45 -27.97 -11.49
C PHE A 422 18.20 -29.45 -11.19
N ASP A 423 16.92 -29.85 -11.21
CA ASP A 423 16.46 -31.23 -11.11
C ASP A 423 16.07 -31.78 -12.49
N SER A 424 16.18 -33.11 -12.67
CA SER A 424 15.83 -33.82 -13.89
C SER A 424 14.36 -34.28 -13.87
N LEU A 425 13.53 -33.77 -14.79
CA LEU A 425 12.12 -34.15 -14.92
C LEU A 425 11.88 -35.35 -15.87
N ASN A 426 12.95 -35.99 -16.34
CA ASN A 426 12.89 -37.15 -17.21
C ASN A 426 12.39 -38.40 -16.45
N ASN A 427 11.27 -38.98 -16.89
CA ASN A 427 10.66 -40.15 -16.27
C ASN A 427 10.02 -41.11 -17.30
N GLU A 428 9.52 -42.26 -16.83
CA GLU A 428 8.96 -43.31 -17.69
C GLU A 428 7.73 -42.84 -18.49
N THR A 429 6.91 -41.93 -17.95
CA THR A 429 5.67 -41.48 -18.60
C THR A 429 5.92 -40.68 -19.89
N ILE A 430 7.01 -39.90 -19.98
CA ILE A 430 7.44 -39.26 -21.24
C ILE A 430 7.73 -40.32 -22.31
N SER A 431 8.40 -41.41 -21.92
CA SER A 431 8.75 -42.50 -22.82
C SER A 431 7.51 -43.29 -23.25
N GLU A 432 6.58 -43.57 -22.34
CA GLU A 432 5.30 -44.22 -22.64
C GLU A 432 4.44 -43.40 -23.59
N LEU A 433 4.32 -42.09 -23.38
CA LEU A 433 3.59 -41.20 -24.28
C LEU A 433 4.22 -41.23 -25.68
N SER A 434 5.54 -41.10 -25.80
CA SER A 434 6.22 -41.16 -27.10
C SER A 434 6.03 -42.49 -27.84
N LEU A 435 5.90 -43.60 -27.10
CA LEU A 435 5.63 -44.94 -27.66
C LEU A 435 4.22 -45.05 -28.27
N ARG A 436 3.19 -44.41 -27.68
CA ARG A 436 1.80 -44.49 -28.17
C ARG A 436 1.61 -43.95 -29.59
N TYR A 437 2.52 -43.08 -30.05
CA TYR A 437 2.47 -42.41 -31.36
C TYR A 437 3.63 -42.80 -32.28
N SER A 438 4.41 -43.83 -31.92
CA SER A 438 5.45 -44.40 -32.80
C SER A 438 4.82 -45.37 -33.80
N GLU A 439 5.00 -45.15 -35.11
CA GLU A 439 4.40 -45.99 -36.15
C GLU A 439 4.85 -47.46 -36.04
N GLN A 440 3.90 -48.40 -35.95
CA GLN A 440 4.21 -49.82 -36.03
C GLN A 440 4.60 -50.21 -37.46
N ASN A 441 5.90 -50.31 -37.71
CA ASN A 441 6.44 -50.91 -38.92
C ASN A 441 6.07 -52.40 -38.99
N TYR A 442 4.98 -52.72 -39.70
CA TYR A 442 4.57 -54.10 -40.03
C TYR A 442 5.57 -54.77 -40.99
N GLY A 443 6.75 -55.12 -40.46
CA GLY A 443 7.83 -55.77 -41.22
C GLY A 443 8.97 -56.33 -40.38
N ASN A 444 9.33 -55.69 -39.25
CA ASN A 444 10.35 -56.16 -38.31
C ASN A 444 9.82 -56.10 -36.88
N GLN A 445 10.21 -57.06 -36.02
CA GLN A 445 9.78 -57.13 -34.61
C GLN A 445 10.58 -56.21 -33.66
N GLU A 446 11.15 -55.11 -34.17
CA GLU A 446 11.88 -54.13 -33.37
C GLU A 446 11.01 -52.88 -33.17
N ILE A 447 10.59 -52.63 -31.94
CA ILE A 447 9.95 -51.38 -31.53
C ILE A 447 11.06 -50.35 -31.38
N ILE A 448 11.23 -49.46 -32.36
CA ILE A 448 12.14 -48.34 -32.26
C ILE A 448 11.51 -47.29 -31.34
N VAL A 449 12.03 -47.17 -30.13
CA VAL A 449 11.62 -46.13 -29.17
C VAL A 449 12.19 -44.79 -29.64
N ILE A 450 11.39 -44.01 -30.38
CA ILE A 450 11.76 -42.64 -30.73
C ILE A 450 11.61 -41.80 -29.46
N LYS A 451 12.73 -41.35 -28.89
CA LYS A 451 12.70 -40.36 -27.80
C LYS A 451 12.26 -39.00 -28.37
N PRO A 452 11.43 -38.23 -27.64
CA PRO A 452 11.00 -36.92 -28.13
C PRO A 452 12.17 -35.95 -28.25
N HIS A 453 12.03 -35.00 -29.17
CA HIS A 453 12.94 -33.88 -29.35
C HIS A 453 12.12 -32.62 -29.10
N PHE A 454 12.26 -32.05 -27.91
CA PHE A 454 11.47 -30.90 -27.49
C PHE A 454 11.98 -29.64 -28.19
N ILE A 455 11.07 -28.88 -28.79
CA ILE A 455 11.35 -27.66 -29.57
C ILE A 455 10.76 -26.40 -28.93
N SER A 456 9.83 -26.55 -28.00
CA SER A 456 9.21 -25.46 -27.26
C SER A 456 8.75 -25.97 -25.90
N CYS A 457 8.90 -25.14 -24.87
CA CYS A 457 8.47 -25.44 -23.51
C CYS A 457 7.87 -24.18 -22.88
N SER A 458 6.93 -24.35 -21.95
CA SER A 458 6.37 -23.25 -21.17
C SER A 458 6.06 -23.71 -19.75
N ILE A 459 6.53 -22.94 -18.77
CA ILE A 459 6.03 -23.04 -17.39
C ILE A 459 4.63 -22.41 -17.38
N LEU A 460 3.63 -23.16 -16.90
CA LEU A 460 2.24 -22.71 -16.85
C LEU A 460 1.88 -22.19 -15.46
N SER A 461 2.24 -22.93 -14.41
CA SER A 461 2.15 -22.47 -13.03
C SER A 461 3.32 -22.99 -12.20
N ASN A 462 3.23 -22.89 -10.87
CA ASN A 462 4.27 -23.43 -9.98
C ASN A 462 4.49 -24.93 -10.20
N ASP A 463 3.41 -25.67 -10.47
CA ASP A 463 3.43 -27.13 -10.58
C ASP A 463 3.03 -27.64 -11.96
N GLN A 464 2.56 -26.76 -12.86
CA GLN A 464 2.12 -27.10 -14.20
C GLN A 464 3.12 -26.74 -15.30
N PHE A 465 3.42 -27.68 -16.19
CA PHE A 465 4.35 -27.51 -17.31
C PHE A 465 3.76 -28.04 -18.63
N VAL A 466 4.07 -27.39 -19.75
CA VAL A 466 3.84 -27.92 -21.10
C VAL A 466 5.15 -28.00 -21.89
N LEU A 467 5.34 -29.13 -22.57
CA LEU A 467 6.40 -29.36 -23.54
C LEU A 467 5.77 -29.70 -24.90
N LEU A 468 6.43 -29.26 -25.97
CA LEU A 468 6.04 -29.54 -27.34
C LEU A 468 7.24 -30.13 -28.10
N ASP A 469 7.03 -31.28 -28.74
CA ASP A 469 8.07 -31.95 -29.52
C ASP A 469 8.02 -31.63 -31.01
N SER A 470 9.08 -32.00 -31.74
CA SER A 470 9.21 -31.74 -33.18
C SER A 470 8.23 -32.51 -34.07
N ARG A 471 7.44 -33.45 -33.53
CA ARG A 471 6.31 -34.10 -34.22
C ARG A 471 5.01 -33.32 -34.02
N GLY A 472 5.01 -32.31 -33.14
CA GLY A 472 3.86 -31.49 -32.80
C GLY A 472 2.97 -32.10 -31.72
N MET A 473 3.51 -32.99 -30.88
CA MET A 473 2.79 -33.61 -29.75
C MET A 473 3.02 -32.84 -28.46
N LEU A 474 1.97 -32.71 -27.65
CA LEU A 474 2.01 -31.98 -26.39
C LEU A 474 2.10 -32.91 -25.19
N PHE A 475 3.03 -32.61 -24.29
CA PHE A 475 3.20 -33.26 -23.01
C PHE A 475 2.87 -32.24 -21.93
N PHE A 476 1.89 -32.55 -21.08
CA PHE A 476 1.47 -31.70 -19.96
C PHE A 476 1.71 -32.44 -18.64
N SER A 477 2.18 -31.71 -17.64
CA SER A 477 2.27 -32.16 -16.25
C SER A 477 1.55 -31.16 -15.37
N ASP A 478 0.86 -31.65 -14.35
CA ASP A 478 0.20 -30.87 -13.29
C ASP A 478 0.73 -31.22 -11.88
N ASN A 479 1.93 -31.82 -11.82
CA ASN A 479 2.58 -32.23 -10.59
C ASN A 479 4.11 -32.14 -10.68
N LEU A 480 4.64 -30.94 -11.00
CA LEU A 480 6.08 -30.65 -11.04
C LEU A 480 6.90 -31.59 -11.95
N GLY A 481 6.28 -32.17 -12.99
CA GLY A 481 6.94 -33.13 -13.87
C GLY A 481 7.09 -34.54 -13.30
N GLU A 482 6.48 -34.88 -12.16
CA GLU A 482 6.45 -36.26 -11.65
C GLU A 482 5.75 -37.21 -12.64
N THR A 483 4.65 -36.75 -13.26
CA THR A 483 3.96 -37.48 -14.33
C THR A 483 3.59 -36.58 -15.51
N TRP A 484 3.59 -37.14 -16.71
CA TRP A 484 3.19 -36.47 -17.94
C TRP A 484 2.00 -37.17 -18.58
N LYS A 485 1.07 -36.38 -19.12
CA LYS A 485 -0.09 -36.79 -19.93
C LYS A 485 -0.08 -36.05 -21.27
N SER A 486 -0.78 -36.59 -22.27
CA SER A 486 -0.98 -35.86 -23.53
C SER A 486 -2.00 -34.74 -23.33
N LEU A 487 -1.74 -33.58 -23.93
CA LEU A 487 -2.70 -32.46 -24.00
C LEU A 487 -3.52 -32.48 -25.31
N ASP A 488 -3.25 -33.44 -26.21
CA ASP A 488 -3.86 -33.52 -27.56
C ASP A 488 -5.36 -33.89 -27.54
N ASP A 489 -5.92 -34.21 -26.36
CA ASP A 489 -7.36 -34.40 -26.15
C ASP A 489 -8.12 -33.06 -25.96
N LEU A 490 -7.41 -31.95 -25.70
CA LEU A 490 -7.96 -30.61 -25.46
C LEU A 490 -7.66 -29.60 -26.57
N ALA A 491 -6.66 -29.86 -27.42
CA ALA A 491 -6.22 -28.95 -28.49
C ALA A 491 -6.16 -29.65 -29.86
N ALA A 492 -6.11 -28.90 -30.97
CA ALA A 492 -5.97 -29.48 -32.31
C ALA A 492 -4.63 -30.22 -32.52
N LYS A 493 -4.47 -30.97 -33.61
CA LYS A 493 -3.24 -31.76 -33.84
C LYS A 493 -2.24 -31.01 -34.73
N ASN A 494 -0.96 -31.03 -34.31
CA ASN A 494 0.25 -30.51 -34.99
C ASN A 494 0.63 -29.04 -34.72
N PHE A 495 1.03 -28.73 -33.48
CA PHE A 495 1.62 -27.43 -33.11
C PHE A 495 3.14 -27.38 -33.30
N ASN A 496 3.70 -26.17 -33.41
CA ASN A 496 5.14 -25.93 -33.53
C ASN A 496 5.71 -24.95 -32.50
N LEU A 497 4.87 -24.29 -31.71
CA LEU A 497 5.23 -23.34 -30.65
C LEU A 497 4.13 -23.33 -29.58
N VAL A 498 4.51 -23.23 -28.31
CA VAL A 498 3.63 -23.03 -27.15
C VAL A 498 4.26 -22.02 -26.18
N LYS A 499 3.50 -21.02 -25.73
CA LYS A 499 4.00 -20.00 -24.80
C LYS A 499 2.87 -19.45 -23.92
N ARG A 500 3.10 -19.40 -22.60
CA ARG A 500 2.28 -18.60 -21.68
C ARG A 500 2.67 -17.13 -21.77
N LEU A 501 1.69 -16.25 -21.88
CA LEU A 501 1.84 -14.80 -21.99
C LEU A 501 1.72 -14.10 -20.62
N PRO A 502 2.28 -12.89 -20.46
CA PRO A 502 2.07 -12.02 -19.30
C PRO A 502 0.60 -11.88 -18.84
N SER A 503 -0.36 -11.83 -19.76
CA SER A 503 -1.81 -11.79 -19.47
C SER A 503 -2.38 -13.07 -18.87
N GLY A 504 -1.58 -14.12 -18.69
CA GLY A 504 -2.02 -15.44 -18.22
C GLY A 504 -2.55 -16.34 -19.33
N ARG A 505 -2.69 -15.84 -20.57
CA ARG A 505 -3.14 -16.64 -21.72
C ARG A 505 -2.06 -17.63 -22.15
N LEU A 506 -2.47 -18.85 -22.48
CA LEU A 506 -1.65 -19.86 -23.14
C LEU A 506 -1.91 -19.80 -24.65
N MET A 507 -0.88 -19.50 -25.43
CA MET A 507 -0.96 -19.45 -26.90
C MET A 507 -0.17 -20.56 -27.56
N MET A 508 -0.73 -21.09 -28.65
CA MET A 508 -0.19 -22.22 -29.40
C MET A 508 -0.35 -21.98 -30.90
N THR A 509 0.65 -22.36 -31.71
CA THR A 509 0.62 -22.15 -33.17
C THR A 509 0.87 -23.42 -33.97
N GLY A 510 0.09 -23.64 -35.01
CA GLY A 510 0.19 -24.81 -35.89
C GLY A 510 1.27 -24.68 -36.96
N PHE A 511 1.78 -25.82 -37.43
CA PHE A 511 2.69 -25.88 -38.59
C PHE A 511 2.06 -25.36 -39.90
N ASP A 512 0.74 -25.22 -39.96
CA ASP A 512 -0.03 -24.67 -41.08
C ASP A 512 -0.27 -23.14 -40.97
N GLY A 513 0.09 -22.54 -39.83
CA GLY A 513 -0.13 -21.13 -39.51
C GLY A 513 -1.37 -20.86 -38.65
N SER A 514 -2.12 -21.90 -38.26
CA SER A 514 -3.20 -21.79 -37.28
C SER A 514 -2.70 -21.24 -35.93
N VAL A 515 -3.60 -20.59 -35.19
CA VAL A 515 -3.32 -20.04 -33.86
C VAL A 515 -4.48 -20.38 -32.95
N GLU A 516 -4.20 -21.03 -31.83
CA GLU A 516 -5.17 -21.35 -30.79
C GLU A 516 -4.72 -20.71 -29.47
N TYR A 517 -5.68 -20.35 -28.63
CA TYR A 517 -5.40 -19.81 -27.29
C TYR A 517 -6.39 -20.34 -26.26
N ALA A 518 -5.91 -20.49 -25.03
CA ALA A 518 -6.70 -20.75 -23.84
C ALA A 518 -6.37 -19.70 -22.78
N MET A 519 -7.31 -19.41 -21.87
CA MET A 519 -7.02 -18.62 -20.69
C MET A 519 -6.50 -19.54 -19.58
N MET A 520 -5.41 -19.19 -18.90
CA MET A 520 -5.18 -19.76 -17.56
C MET A 520 -5.93 -18.91 -16.55
N GLY A 521 -6.72 -19.56 -15.73
CA GLY A 521 -7.65 -18.88 -14.85
C GLY A 521 -7.93 -19.61 -13.56
N LEU A 522 -8.55 -18.85 -12.67
CA LEU A 522 -9.14 -19.32 -11.44
C LEU A 522 -10.59 -19.70 -11.75
N VAL A 523 -10.94 -20.95 -11.46
CA VAL A 523 -12.29 -21.49 -11.60
C VAL A 523 -12.93 -21.53 -10.22
N ILE A 524 -14.05 -20.82 -10.08
CA ILE A 524 -14.80 -20.72 -8.83
C ILE A 524 -16.22 -21.24 -9.08
N LYS A 525 -16.70 -22.12 -8.18
CA LYS A 525 -18.12 -22.49 -8.13
C LYS A 525 -18.70 -22.06 -6.81
N LEU A 526 -19.89 -21.48 -6.85
CA LEU A 526 -20.64 -21.12 -5.65
C LEU A 526 -21.54 -22.27 -5.18
N ASP A 527 -22.07 -22.16 -3.97
CA ASP A 527 -22.99 -23.12 -3.34
C ASP A 527 -24.25 -23.42 -4.19
N SER A 528 -24.63 -22.46 -5.03
CA SER A 528 -25.85 -22.44 -5.81
C SER A 528 -25.69 -21.57 -7.05
N LYS A 529 -26.33 -21.99 -8.14
CA LYS A 529 -26.27 -21.30 -9.43
C LYS A 529 -26.99 -19.94 -9.46
N LEU A 530 -26.75 -19.17 -10.52
CA LEU A 530 -27.54 -17.99 -10.86
C LEU A 530 -29.01 -18.36 -11.12
N GLU A 531 -29.93 -17.50 -10.69
CA GLU A 531 -31.35 -17.70 -10.99
C GLU A 531 -31.67 -17.40 -12.46
N GLN A 532 -30.98 -16.42 -13.05
CA GLN A 532 -31.11 -15.99 -14.45
C GLN A 532 -29.77 -15.45 -14.97
N GLY A 533 -29.47 -15.69 -16.24
CA GLY A 533 -28.26 -15.21 -16.90
C GLY A 533 -27.01 -16.04 -16.62
N GLU A 534 -25.87 -15.50 -17.04
CA GLU A 534 -24.53 -16.07 -16.93
C GLU A 534 -23.59 -14.99 -16.34
N TYR A 535 -22.45 -15.41 -15.78
CA TYR A 535 -21.38 -14.48 -15.42
C TYR A 535 -20.65 -14.00 -16.69
N VAL A 536 -20.40 -12.69 -16.79
CA VAL A 536 -19.85 -12.07 -18.01
C VAL A 536 -18.63 -11.21 -17.70
N ASN A 537 -17.84 -10.93 -18.74
CA ASN A 537 -16.69 -10.03 -18.66
C ASN A 537 -17.10 -8.67 -18.06
N GLY A 538 -16.35 -8.21 -17.06
CA GLY A 538 -16.62 -6.94 -16.36
C GLY A 538 -17.57 -7.04 -15.16
N ASP A 539 -18.13 -8.22 -14.87
CA ASP A 539 -18.69 -8.49 -13.54
C ASP A 539 -17.54 -8.48 -12.50
N SER A 540 -17.81 -7.97 -11.29
CA SER A 540 -16.85 -7.95 -10.17
C SER A 540 -17.25 -8.98 -9.12
N LEU A 541 -16.30 -9.83 -8.72
CA LEU A 541 -16.42 -10.78 -7.63
C LEU A 541 -15.64 -10.29 -6.41
N VAL A 542 -16.29 -10.23 -5.25
CA VAL A 542 -15.67 -9.99 -3.95
C VAL A 542 -15.70 -11.30 -3.16
N LEU A 543 -14.55 -11.73 -2.65
CA LEU A 543 -14.39 -12.86 -1.75
C LEU A 543 -13.97 -12.36 -0.36
N GLU A 544 -14.61 -12.87 0.69
CA GLU A 544 -14.21 -12.64 2.09
C GLU A 544 -14.05 -13.98 2.81
N GLN A 545 -12.80 -14.28 3.20
CA GLN A 545 -12.44 -15.46 4.00
C GLN A 545 -11.86 -15.03 5.35
N VAL A 546 -12.13 -15.82 6.39
CA VAL A 546 -11.57 -15.61 7.74
C VAL A 546 -10.69 -16.79 8.14
N SER A 547 -9.58 -16.53 8.83
CA SER A 547 -8.67 -17.58 9.31
C SER A 547 -8.27 -17.41 10.77
N ALA A 548 -8.15 -18.54 11.47
CA ALA A 548 -7.61 -18.65 12.82
C ALA A 548 -6.06 -18.55 12.87
N SER A 549 -5.39 -18.64 11.72
CA SER A 549 -3.93 -18.59 11.58
C SER A 549 -3.53 -17.81 10.32
N PRO A 550 -2.36 -17.14 10.30
CA PRO A 550 -1.85 -16.49 9.08
C PRO A 550 -1.67 -17.50 7.93
N VAL A 551 -1.90 -17.05 6.70
CA VAL A 551 -1.65 -17.88 5.49
C VAL A 551 -0.15 -17.93 5.20
N MET A 552 0.52 -16.79 5.34
CA MET A 552 1.98 -16.70 5.23
C MET A 552 2.61 -16.50 6.61
N GLN A 553 3.75 -17.13 6.87
CA GLN A 553 4.48 -16.88 8.11
C GLN A 553 5.09 -15.47 8.09
N PRO A 554 4.91 -14.65 9.15
CA PRO A 554 5.50 -13.32 9.22
C PRO A 554 7.03 -13.42 9.29
N ARG A 555 7.73 -12.56 8.57
CA ARG A 555 9.18 -12.39 8.76
C ARG A 555 9.39 -11.53 10.01
N ILE A 556 9.89 -12.14 11.08
CA ILE A 556 10.19 -11.50 12.36
C ILE A 556 11.68 -11.71 12.65
N GLU A 557 12.39 -10.66 13.06
CA GLU A 557 13.79 -10.78 13.49
C GLU A 557 13.90 -11.54 14.83
N GLU A 558 14.99 -12.30 15.04
CA GLU A 558 15.16 -13.11 16.26
C GLU A 558 15.10 -12.32 17.58
N SER A 559 15.44 -11.01 17.54
CA SER A 559 15.36 -10.10 18.68
C SER A 559 13.97 -9.52 18.95
N GLU A 560 13.02 -9.68 18.02
CA GLU A 560 11.70 -9.08 18.08
C GLU A 560 10.60 -10.10 18.37
N THR A 561 9.38 -9.60 18.61
CA THR A 561 8.19 -10.39 18.95
C THR A 561 7.00 -9.74 18.28
N LEU A 562 6.12 -10.52 17.64
CA LEU A 562 4.93 -9.97 16.99
C LEU A 562 4.09 -9.15 17.98
N THR A 563 3.78 -7.91 17.61
CA THR A 563 3.03 -6.98 18.48
C THR A 563 1.67 -7.55 18.84
N GLY A 564 1.44 -7.73 20.14
CA GLY A 564 0.21 -8.29 20.69
C GLY A 564 0.06 -9.82 20.57
N ASP A 565 1.07 -10.56 20.12
CA ASP A 565 0.94 -12.01 20.11
C ASP A 565 0.99 -12.59 21.54
N TRP A 566 0.31 -13.71 21.71
CA TRP A 566 0.22 -14.44 22.97
C TRP A 566 1.05 -15.72 22.84
N TYR A 567 2.03 -15.89 23.73
CA TYR A 567 2.97 -16.99 23.72
C TYR A 567 2.54 -18.06 24.74
N ILE A 568 2.42 -19.31 24.31
CA ILE A 568 1.88 -20.43 25.10
C ILE A 568 2.91 -21.55 25.31
N SER A 569 2.96 -22.12 26.52
CA SER A 569 3.88 -23.21 26.91
C SER A 569 3.50 -24.59 26.38
N ASN A 570 2.37 -24.72 25.70
CA ASN A 570 1.91 -25.94 25.04
C ASN A 570 0.98 -25.56 23.87
N PRO A 571 1.52 -25.31 22.66
CA PRO A 571 0.73 -24.83 21.53
C PRO A 571 -0.38 -25.79 21.10
N SER A 572 -0.21 -27.11 21.24
CA SER A 572 -1.23 -28.08 20.81
C SER A 572 -2.53 -27.99 21.63
N ALA A 573 -2.45 -27.43 22.83
CA ALA A 573 -3.60 -27.22 23.72
C ALA A 573 -4.41 -25.96 23.40
N ALA A 574 -3.91 -25.02 22.58
CA ALA A 574 -4.62 -23.78 22.24
C ALA A 574 -5.21 -23.81 20.82
N LYS A 575 -6.38 -23.16 20.67
CA LYS A 575 -6.99 -22.89 19.36
C LYS A 575 -7.87 -21.65 19.42
N ILE A 576 -7.82 -20.80 18.38
CA ILE A 576 -8.82 -19.74 18.19
C ILE A 576 -10.13 -20.38 17.68
N GLN A 577 -11.22 -20.11 18.39
CA GLN A 577 -12.56 -20.62 18.04
C GLN A 577 -13.45 -19.49 17.54
N LEU A 578 -13.86 -19.62 16.28
CA LEU A 578 -14.74 -18.69 15.59
C LEU A 578 -16.17 -18.80 16.10
N ASN A 579 -16.89 -17.69 16.16
CA ASN A 579 -18.29 -17.59 16.60
C ASN A 579 -18.54 -18.17 18.01
N HIS A 580 -17.51 -18.14 18.86
CA HIS A 580 -17.54 -18.57 20.26
C HIS A 580 -17.13 -17.42 21.20
N ASN A 581 -17.48 -16.18 20.84
CA ASN A 581 -17.21 -14.98 21.63
C ASN A 581 -18.03 -14.93 22.95
N ALA A 582 -17.55 -14.11 23.87
CA ALA A 582 -18.25 -13.77 25.12
C ALA A 582 -19.28 -12.63 24.89
N PRO A 583 -20.23 -12.43 25.83
CA PRO A 583 -21.12 -11.26 25.80
C PRO A 583 -20.31 -9.94 25.82
N GLY A 584 -20.26 -9.27 24.66
CA GLY A 584 -19.46 -8.06 24.44
C GLY A 584 -18.00 -8.29 24.02
N GLY A 585 -17.55 -9.53 23.77
CA GLY A 585 -16.34 -9.81 22.97
C GLY A 585 -16.62 -9.74 21.47
N GLY A 586 -15.58 -9.85 20.63
CA GLY A 586 -15.66 -9.74 19.17
C GLY A 586 -16.28 -10.96 18.47
N ARG A 587 -15.58 -11.59 17.53
CA ARG A 587 -16.06 -12.75 16.75
C ARG A 587 -15.42 -14.08 17.14
N ALA A 588 -14.41 -14.08 18.00
CA ALA A 588 -13.72 -15.29 18.43
C ALA A 588 -13.44 -15.32 19.94
N ALA A 589 -12.85 -16.43 20.38
CA ALA A 589 -12.28 -16.60 21.70
C ALA A 589 -11.11 -17.60 21.63
N LEU A 590 -10.18 -17.52 22.60
CA LEU A 590 -9.12 -18.50 22.77
C LEU A 590 -9.64 -19.72 23.55
N GLU A 591 -9.73 -20.88 22.91
CA GLU A 591 -9.94 -22.17 23.56
C GLU A 591 -8.61 -22.75 24.04
N ILE A 592 -8.59 -23.30 25.27
CA ILE A 592 -7.46 -24.01 25.86
C ILE A 592 -7.95 -25.35 26.43
N ASP A 593 -7.41 -26.46 25.93
CA ASP A 593 -7.74 -27.81 26.37
C ASP A 593 -6.67 -28.36 27.34
N LEU A 594 -6.94 -28.25 28.64
CA LEU A 594 -6.06 -28.72 29.71
C LEU A 594 -6.06 -30.26 29.88
N SER A 595 -6.74 -31.01 29.00
CA SER A 595 -6.62 -32.48 28.97
C SER A 595 -5.41 -32.98 28.18
N GLN A 596 -4.79 -32.12 27.36
CA GLN A 596 -3.58 -32.47 26.62
C GLN A 596 -2.33 -32.43 27.51
N SER A 597 -1.55 -33.51 27.48
CA SER A 597 -0.29 -33.61 28.24
C SER A 597 0.81 -32.74 27.60
N SER A 598 1.37 -31.81 28.38
CA SER A 598 2.56 -31.05 28.00
C SER A 598 3.84 -31.89 28.15
N ASN A 599 4.71 -31.82 27.15
CA ASN A 599 6.15 -31.98 27.38
C ASN A 599 6.67 -30.66 27.96
N ALA A 600 7.46 -30.73 29.04
CA ALA A 600 7.98 -29.55 29.71
C ALA A 600 9.32 -29.12 29.09
N GLU A 601 9.26 -28.58 27.87
CA GLU A 601 10.36 -27.87 27.21
C GLU A 601 10.34 -26.40 27.66
N ASN A 602 11.50 -25.72 27.72
CA ASN A 602 11.59 -24.34 28.22
C ASN A 602 11.26 -23.32 27.11
N GLU A 603 10.18 -23.58 26.39
CA GLU A 603 9.82 -22.92 25.15
C GLU A 603 8.37 -22.43 25.23
N PHE A 604 8.12 -21.26 24.63
CA PHE A 604 6.78 -20.77 24.39
C PHE A 604 6.62 -20.46 22.90
N THR A 605 5.48 -20.82 22.33
CA THR A 605 5.16 -20.58 20.91
C THR A 605 4.12 -19.48 20.80
N GLY A 606 4.32 -18.49 19.93
CA GLY A 606 3.33 -17.46 19.62
C GLY A 606 2.11 -18.04 18.89
N ILE A 607 0.90 -17.72 19.34
CA ILE A 607 -0.35 -18.27 18.77
C ILE A 607 -0.54 -17.87 17.31
N PHE A 608 -0.21 -16.62 16.96
CA PHE A 608 -0.33 -16.13 15.58
C PHE A 608 0.98 -16.22 14.81
N SER A 609 2.11 -15.83 15.42
CA SER A 609 3.42 -15.80 14.76
C SER A 609 4.07 -17.17 14.58
N GLN A 610 3.66 -18.18 15.35
CA GLN A 610 4.36 -19.47 15.49
C GLN A 610 5.84 -19.35 15.93
N GLN A 611 6.27 -18.16 16.36
CA GLN A 611 7.62 -17.89 16.82
C GLN A 611 7.88 -18.61 18.15
N ILE A 612 9.01 -19.29 18.28
CA ILE A 612 9.45 -19.94 19.52
C ILE A 612 10.35 -18.98 20.29
N ILE A 613 10.10 -18.83 21.60
CA ILE A 613 10.96 -18.10 22.53
C ILE A 613 11.39 -19.00 23.70
N GLU A 614 12.69 -19.02 24.01
CA GLU A 614 13.23 -19.78 25.14
C GLU A 614 13.09 -19.00 26.45
N GLN A 615 12.34 -19.54 27.42
CA GLN A 615 12.22 -19.00 28.78
C GLN A 615 12.04 -20.12 29.81
N GLN A 616 12.64 -19.97 31.00
CA GLN A 616 12.56 -21.01 32.04
C GLN A 616 11.15 -21.20 32.59
N ILE A 617 10.62 -22.42 32.45
CA ILE A 617 9.31 -22.82 32.98
C ILE A 617 9.50 -23.51 34.35
N PRO A 618 8.86 -23.04 35.44
CA PRO A 618 9.00 -23.67 36.75
C PRO A 618 8.50 -25.12 36.77
N GLN A 619 9.26 -26.02 37.39
CA GLN A 619 8.82 -27.41 37.57
C GLN A 619 7.51 -27.47 38.38
N ASN A 620 6.50 -28.16 37.82
CA ASN A 620 5.11 -28.22 38.30
C ASN A 620 4.28 -26.94 38.11
N SER A 621 4.62 -26.06 37.15
CA SER A 621 3.69 -25.05 36.66
C SER A 621 2.45 -25.68 36.02
N GLY A 622 1.38 -24.90 35.94
CA GLY A 622 0.28 -25.19 35.00
C GLY A 622 0.70 -24.90 33.56
N LEU A 623 -0.28 -24.93 32.65
CA LEU A 623 -0.11 -24.36 31.31
C LEU A 623 -0.03 -22.84 31.45
N ILE A 624 0.93 -22.20 30.78
CA ILE A 624 1.14 -20.76 30.87
C ILE A 624 0.87 -20.12 29.49
N ILE A 625 0.09 -19.04 29.48
CA ILE A 625 0.03 -18.09 28.37
C ILE A 625 0.57 -16.73 28.84
N GLN A 626 1.30 -16.03 27.98
CA GLN A 626 1.88 -14.73 28.31
C GLN A 626 1.96 -13.78 27.11
N GLN A 627 1.88 -12.48 27.38
CA GLN A 627 2.07 -11.42 26.39
C GLN A 627 3.13 -10.42 26.86
N LYS A 628 4.01 -10.02 25.95
CA LYS A 628 4.99 -8.95 26.15
C LYS A 628 4.28 -7.60 26.13
N LEU A 629 4.49 -6.78 27.15
CA LEU A 629 3.88 -5.46 27.25
C LEU A 629 4.74 -4.40 26.56
N ASP A 630 4.09 -3.40 25.96
CA ASP A 630 4.71 -2.35 25.14
C ASP A 630 5.20 -1.14 25.96
N ASP A 631 5.90 -0.20 25.30
CA ASP A 631 6.43 1.01 25.92
C ASP A 631 5.35 1.92 26.54
N THR A 632 4.10 1.82 26.06
CA THR A 632 2.93 2.50 26.63
C THR A 632 2.62 1.93 28.01
N ALA A 633 2.59 0.60 28.15
CA ALA A 633 2.43 -0.10 29.42
C ALA A 633 3.59 0.20 30.38
N PHE A 634 4.84 0.18 29.92
CA PHE A 634 6.02 0.60 30.69
C PHE A 634 5.88 2.03 31.24
N SER A 635 5.45 2.97 30.39
CA SER A 635 5.25 4.37 30.75
C SER A 635 4.12 4.54 31.78
N SER A 636 2.99 3.85 31.56
CA SER A 636 1.84 3.86 32.47
C SER A 636 2.17 3.29 33.84
N ILE A 637 2.99 2.23 33.94
CA ILE A 637 3.42 1.64 35.22
C ILE A 637 4.42 2.55 35.95
N LYS A 638 5.26 3.32 35.24
CA LYS A 638 6.11 4.37 35.87
C LYS A 638 5.28 5.54 36.41
N LYS A 639 4.16 5.89 35.77
CA LYS A 639 3.27 6.99 36.18
C LYS A 639 2.28 6.61 37.28
N ASN A 640 1.70 5.41 37.23
CA ASN A 640 0.54 5.00 38.03
C ASN A 640 0.88 3.89 39.04
N THR A 641 -0.10 3.38 39.81
CA THR A 641 0.18 2.42 40.91
C THR A 641 -0.94 1.43 41.16
N ILE A 642 -2.19 1.79 40.86
CA ILE A 642 -3.33 0.87 40.94
C ILE A 642 -3.81 0.63 39.52
N PHE A 643 -3.92 -0.65 39.16
CA PHE A 643 -4.35 -1.12 37.85
C PHE A 643 -5.54 -2.04 38.03
N ASN A 644 -6.48 -2.01 37.10
CA ASN A 644 -7.62 -2.92 37.07
C ASN A 644 -7.40 -3.97 35.97
N PHE A 645 -7.96 -5.16 36.19
CA PHE A 645 -7.98 -6.23 35.19
C PHE A 645 -9.40 -6.77 35.04
N GLU A 646 -9.82 -6.99 33.80
CA GLU A 646 -11.11 -7.58 33.44
C GLU A 646 -10.92 -8.63 32.34
N PHE A 647 -11.71 -9.70 32.36
CA PHE A 647 -11.77 -10.67 31.27
C PHE A 647 -13.08 -11.45 31.33
N TRP A 648 -13.48 -12.06 30.21
CA TRP A 648 -14.51 -13.09 30.19
C TRP A 648 -13.89 -14.48 30.16
N ALA A 649 -14.50 -15.41 30.88
CA ALA A 649 -14.12 -16.81 30.83
C ALA A 649 -15.31 -17.76 30.97
N LYS A 650 -15.16 -18.94 30.35
CA LYS A 650 -16.12 -20.05 30.33
C LYS A 650 -15.34 -21.36 30.42
N ALA A 651 -15.84 -22.35 31.16
CA ALA A 651 -15.13 -23.62 31.36
C ALA A 651 -16.06 -24.84 31.35
N TYR A 652 -15.74 -25.81 30.49
CA TYR A 652 -16.33 -27.15 30.49
C TYR A 652 -15.41 -28.10 31.25
N THR A 653 -15.72 -28.29 32.52
CA THR A 653 -14.99 -29.15 33.46
C THR A 653 -15.94 -29.75 34.51
N ASN A 654 -15.52 -30.81 35.19
CA ASN A 654 -16.27 -31.43 36.28
C ASN A 654 -16.07 -30.70 37.62
N ASP A 655 -14.92 -30.04 37.80
CA ASP A 655 -14.55 -29.29 39.00
C ASP A 655 -14.45 -27.79 38.66
N PHE A 656 -13.24 -27.20 38.70
CA PHE A 656 -12.98 -25.83 38.27
C PHE A 656 -11.58 -25.73 37.68
N ILE A 657 -11.38 -24.77 36.78
CA ILE A 657 -10.05 -24.39 36.29
C ILE A 657 -9.57 -23.20 37.13
N ASN A 658 -8.39 -23.33 37.72
CA ASN A 658 -7.75 -22.27 38.49
C ASN A 658 -6.88 -21.43 37.56
N LEU A 659 -7.15 -20.12 37.53
CA LEU A 659 -6.44 -19.12 36.74
C LEU A 659 -5.65 -18.21 37.69
N ASN A 660 -4.33 -18.17 37.53
CA ASN A 660 -3.42 -17.29 38.27
C ASN A 660 -2.82 -16.25 37.33
N LEU A 661 -3.13 -14.97 37.59
CA LEU A 661 -2.60 -13.85 36.83
C LEU A 661 -1.46 -13.18 37.60
N SER A 662 -0.35 -12.94 36.90
CA SER A 662 0.91 -12.44 37.46
C SER A 662 1.73 -11.70 36.40
N PHE A 663 2.91 -11.20 36.78
CA PHE A 663 3.83 -10.51 35.87
C PHE A 663 5.24 -11.09 35.99
N ALA A 664 5.90 -11.30 34.86
CA ALA A 664 7.33 -11.63 34.79
C ALA A 664 8.13 -10.39 34.33
N GLY A 665 9.37 -10.25 34.82
CA GLY A 665 10.24 -9.10 34.51
C GLY A 665 10.26 -7.98 35.57
N LEU A 666 9.30 -7.93 36.48
CA LEU A 666 9.31 -7.00 37.63
C LEU A 666 10.49 -7.28 38.59
N ASN A 667 10.98 -6.23 39.24
CA ASN A 667 12.06 -6.32 40.24
C ASN A 667 11.56 -6.58 41.67
N LEU A 668 10.26 -6.46 41.90
CA LEU A 668 9.58 -6.66 43.17
C LEU A 668 8.47 -7.71 43.00
N PRO A 669 8.34 -8.68 43.92
CA PRO A 669 7.21 -9.60 43.90
C PRO A 669 5.92 -8.84 44.25
N ILE A 670 4.90 -9.01 43.41
CA ILE A 670 3.54 -8.48 43.62
C ILE A 670 2.57 -9.64 43.89
N GLU A 671 1.43 -9.33 44.53
CA GLU A 671 0.39 -10.31 44.81
C GLU A 671 -0.25 -10.82 43.50
N GLN A 672 -0.36 -12.14 43.37
CA GLN A 672 -0.98 -12.79 42.21
C GLN A 672 -2.50 -12.80 42.35
N MET A 673 -3.23 -12.59 41.25
CA MET A 673 -4.68 -12.69 41.26
C MET A 673 -5.12 -14.12 40.90
N ASN A 674 -5.78 -14.81 41.84
CA ASN A 674 -6.33 -16.15 41.65
C ASN A 674 -7.85 -16.08 41.38
N LYS A 675 -8.34 -16.81 40.37
CA LYS A 675 -9.77 -17.00 40.06
C LYS A 675 -10.07 -18.49 39.78
N ASN A 676 -11.25 -18.94 40.22
CA ASN A 676 -11.78 -20.26 39.86
C ASN A 676 -12.85 -20.10 38.79
N ILE A 677 -12.67 -20.76 37.65
CA ILE A 677 -13.55 -20.70 36.48
C ILE A 677 -14.33 -22.02 36.35
N ILE A 678 -15.65 -21.92 36.21
CA ILE A 678 -16.57 -23.05 36.01
C ILE A 678 -17.84 -22.56 35.30
N GLY A 679 -18.37 -23.36 34.37
CA GLY A 679 -19.67 -23.12 33.75
C GLY A 679 -19.60 -22.18 32.55
N ASP A 680 -20.74 -21.56 32.23
CA ASP A 680 -20.89 -20.70 31.06
C ASP A 680 -20.21 -19.33 31.21
N TRP A 681 -20.24 -18.51 30.15
CA TRP A 681 -19.60 -17.20 30.09
C TRP A 681 -19.89 -16.32 31.31
N LYS A 682 -18.81 -15.90 31.97
CA LYS A 682 -18.87 -14.98 33.10
C LYS A 682 -17.71 -13.97 33.05
N LYS A 683 -18.01 -12.72 33.38
CA LYS A 683 -17.00 -11.67 33.57
C LYS A 683 -16.31 -11.82 34.91
N TYR A 684 -14.98 -11.75 34.90
CA TYR A 684 -14.12 -11.73 36.07
C TYR A 684 -13.35 -10.41 36.11
N GLN A 685 -13.14 -9.88 37.31
CA GLN A 685 -12.45 -8.61 37.51
C GLN A 685 -11.63 -8.59 38.81
N GLY A 686 -10.64 -7.70 38.88
CA GLY A 686 -9.82 -7.45 40.07
C GLY A 686 -8.85 -6.28 39.86
N PHE A 687 -7.92 -6.10 40.78
CA PHE A 687 -6.93 -5.03 40.74
C PHE A 687 -5.53 -5.53 41.09
N PHE A 688 -4.51 -4.84 40.59
CA PHE A 688 -3.12 -4.96 41.00
C PHE A 688 -2.63 -3.66 41.62
N VAL A 689 -1.73 -3.79 42.59
CA VAL A 689 -0.94 -2.66 43.12
C VAL A 689 0.50 -2.87 42.67
N ILE A 690 0.95 -2.09 41.68
CA ILE A 690 2.29 -2.17 41.10
C ILE A 690 3.05 -0.89 41.50
N PRO A 691 4.05 -0.97 42.39
CA PRO A 691 4.88 0.19 42.74
C PRO A 691 5.57 0.83 41.52
N LYS A 692 5.64 2.17 41.47
CA LYS A 692 6.23 2.93 40.34
C LYS A 692 7.69 2.57 40.03
N ASN A 693 8.40 2.03 41.01
CA ASN A 693 9.79 1.60 40.91
C ASN A 693 9.93 0.08 40.65
N SER A 694 8.87 -0.63 40.27
CA SER A 694 8.87 -2.08 40.07
C SER A 694 9.52 -2.57 38.77
N ILE A 695 9.87 -1.66 37.85
CA ILE A 695 10.37 -1.99 36.51
C ILE A 695 11.91 -1.92 36.48
N ARG A 696 12.52 -2.72 35.59
CA ARG A 696 13.90 -2.58 35.12
C ARG A 696 13.92 -2.25 33.63
N ASP A 697 14.74 -1.27 33.22
CA ASP A 697 14.86 -0.90 31.81
C ASP A 697 15.65 -1.94 30.98
N ASP A 698 16.33 -2.90 31.62
CA ASP A 698 17.09 -3.98 30.97
C ASP A 698 16.33 -5.32 30.84
N LYS A 699 15.03 -5.37 31.16
CA LYS A 699 14.22 -6.59 31.05
C LYS A 699 12.84 -6.33 30.44
N PRO A 700 12.38 -7.18 29.50
CA PRO A 700 11.01 -7.12 29.00
C PRO A 700 10.03 -7.46 30.12
N LEU A 701 8.88 -6.77 30.12
CA LEU A 701 7.77 -6.98 31.04
C LEU A 701 6.73 -7.87 30.36
N TRP A 702 6.30 -8.93 31.05
CA TRP A 702 5.31 -9.87 30.53
C TRP A 702 4.13 -9.97 31.49
N LEU A 703 2.92 -9.92 30.94
CA LEU A 703 1.71 -10.34 31.64
C LEU A 703 1.58 -11.86 31.48
N GLN A 704 1.40 -12.59 32.59
CA GLN A 704 1.42 -14.05 32.62
C GLN A 704 0.16 -14.62 33.28
N ILE A 705 -0.51 -15.53 32.58
CA ILE A 705 -1.64 -16.32 33.07
C ILE A 705 -1.22 -17.79 33.17
N GLU A 706 -1.24 -18.36 34.38
CA GLU A 706 -1.05 -19.78 34.62
C GLU A 706 -2.41 -20.48 34.87
N LEU A 707 -2.63 -21.61 34.20
CA LEU A 707 -3.86 -22.39 34.21
C LEU A 707 -3.63 -23.79 34.80
N LYS A 708 -4.38 -24.13 35.84
CA LYS A 708 -4.31 -25.43 36.54
C LYS A 708 -5.71 -26.06 36.64
N GLY A 709 -5.84 -27.32 36.27
CA GLY A 709 -7.11 -28.06 36.28
C GLY A 709 -7.16 -29.07 35.14
N SER A 710 -8.37 -29.44 34.73
CA SER A 710 -8.63 -30.29 33.57
C SER A 710 -9.92 -29.88 32.88
N GLY A 711 -10.05 -30.21 31.59
CA GLY A 711 -11.17 -29.79 30.74
C GLY A 711 -10.84 -28.57 29.87
N LYS A 712 -11.86 -27.99 29.25
CA LYS A 712 -11.71 -26.87 28.29
C LYS A 712 -12.02 -25.53 28.94
N LEU A 713 -11.17 -24.55 28.68
CA LEU A 713 -11.35 -23.14 29.04
C LEU A 713 -11.52 -22.31 27.75
N TYR A 714 -12.36 -21.29 27.80
CA TYR A 714 -12.44 -20.23 26.79
C TYR A 714 -12.11 -18.90 27.48
N LEU A 715 -11.28 -18.09 26.85
CA LEU A 715 -10.89 -16.74 27.29
C LEU A 715 -11.18 -15.73 26.18
N ASP A 716 -11.72 -14.57 26.56
CA ASP A 716 -12.08 -13.51 25.61
C ASP A 716 -12.12 -12.14 26.33
N ASN A 717 -11.94 -11.07 25.54
CA ASN A 717 -12.06 -9.66 25.91
C ASN A 717 -11.26 -9.30 27.17
N LEU A 718 -9.94 -9.54 27.10
CA LEU A 718 -8.99 -9.24 28.16
C LEU A 718 -8.66 -7.74 28.20
N TRP A 719 -8.76 -7.13 29.38
CA TRP A 719 -8.45 -5.72 29.57
C TRP A 719 -7.58 -5.52 30.81
N PHE A 720 -6.48 -4.78 30.65
CA PHE A 720 -5.59 -4.36 31.72
C PHE A 720 -5.27 -2.87 31.55
N GLY A 721 -5.64 -2.05 32.52
CA GLY A 721 -5.44 -0.61 32.46
C GLY A 721 -5.33 0.03 33.83
N THR A 722 -5.10 1.33 33.85
CA THR A 722 -5.02 2.11 35.10
C THR A 722 -6.39 2.17 35.78
N ALA A 723 -6.42 2.28 37.12
CA ALA A 723 -7.67 2.11 37.86
C ALA A 723 -8.65 3.30 37.75
N ASP A 724 -8.16 4.48 37.39
CA ASP A 724 -8.94 5.66 36.99
C ASP A 724 -9.72 5.44 35.68
N ASN A 725 -9.20 4.60 34.78
CA ASN A 725 -9.84 4.27 33.50
C ASN A 725 -11.01 3.27 33.62
N SER A 726 -11.44 2.91 34.84
CA SER A 726 -12.45 1.87 35.04
C SER A 726 -13.82 2.24 34.47
N GLY A 727 -14.29 1.46 33.48
CA GLY A 727 -15.68 1.45 33.03
C GLY A 727 -16.03 2.37 31.85
N LYS A 728 -15.06 2.92 31.11
CA LYS A 728 -15.29 3.77 29.92
C LYS A 728 -14.29 3.50 28.79
N ASN A 729 -14.54 2.48 27.95
CA ASN A 729 -13.60 2.00 26.90
C ASN A 729 -13.16 2.98 25.81
N ILE A 730 -13.63 4.23 25.81
CA ILE A 730 -13.18 5.29 24.89
C ILE A 730 -13.12 6.61 25.67
N LEU A 731 -14.14 6.86 26.52
CA LEU A 731 -14.28 8.11 27.27
C LEU A 731 -13.47 8.20 28.57
N ALA A 732 -12.65 7.21 28.91
CA ALA A 732 -11.80 7.24 30.10
C ALA A 732 -10.64 8.23 29.98
N ASN A 733 -10.00 8.28 28.80
CA ASN A 733 -8.71 8.93 28.59
C ASN A 733 -8.79 10.44 28.33
N PHE A 734 -9.99 11.02 28.23
CA PHE A 734 -10.15 12.45 27.94
C PHE A 734 -10.06 13.31 29.18
N SER A 735 -9.08 14.22 29.18
CA SER A 735 -9.03 15.32 30.14
C SER A 735 -10.18 16.31 29.90
N ASP A 736 -10.60 17.05 30.93
CA ASP A 736 -11.58 18.13 30.79
C ASP A 736 -11.10 19.24 29.83
N ASP A 737 -9.78 19.34 29.61
CA ASP A 737 -9.12 20.29 28.70
C ASP A 737 -9.13 19.84 27.22
N THR A 738 -9.71 18.69 26.89
CA THR A 738 -9.74 18.17 25.51
C THR A 738 -10.50 19.14 24.58
N PRO A 739 -9.89 19.61 23.47
CA PRO A 739 -10.51 20.60 22.59
C PRO A 739 -11.85 20.14 22.00
N LYS A 740 -12.88 21.01 22.06
CA LYS A 740 -14.22 20.69 21.54
C LYS A 740 -14.50 21.43 20.24
N SER A 741 -15.16 20.76 19.30
CA SER A 741 -15.51 21.25 17.95
C SER A 741 -16.99 21.06 17.63
N SER A 742 -17.45 21.52 16.45
CA SER A 742 -18.81 21.28 15.94
C SER A 742 -18.97 19.98 15.14
N ILE A 743 -17.85 19.41 14.65
CA ILE A 743 -17.81 18.20 13.82
C ILE A 743 -16.65 17.32 14.30
N LEU A 744 -16.89 16.00 14.35
CA LEU A 744 -15.86 14.97 14.50
C LEU A 744 -16.01 13.95 13.37
N ARG A 745 -14.97 13.82 12.55
CA ARG A 745 -14.82 12.73 11.59
C ARG A 745 -14.15 11.54 12.28
N LEU A 746 -14.75 10.37 12.12
CA LEU A 746 -14.42 9.16 12.86
C LEU A 746 -13.67 8.18 11.96
N ASP A 747 -12.51 8.59 11.44
CA ASP A 747 -11.75 7.81 10.45
C ASP A 747 -11.30 6.43 10.98
N PHE A 748 -11.13 6.33 12.30
CA PHE A 748 -10.83 5.09 13.02
C PHE A 748 -12.01 4.07 13.07
N ILE A 749 -13.20 4.44 12.61
CA ILE A 749 -14.34 3.52 12.46
C ILE A 749 -14.36 3.00 11.02
N GLN A 750 -13.83 1.80 10.84
CA GLN A 750 -13.73 1.18 9.53
C GLN A 750 -15.05 0.50 9.15
N ILE A 751 -15.69 1.01 8.08
CA ILE A 751 -16.90 0.47 7.47
C ILE A 751 -16.56 0.18 6.01
N GLY A 752 -16.76 -1.06 5.54
CA GLY A 752 -16.39 -1.42 4.17
C GLY A 752 -14.89 -1.35 3.87
N SER A 753 -14.01 -1.54 4.85
CA SER A 753 -12.56 -1.65 4.62
C SER A 753 -12.16 -3.06 4.17
N LYS A 754 -11.09 -3.15 3.37
CA LYS A 754 -10.44 -4.42 3.01
C LYS A 754 -9.77 -5.11 4.20
N GLU A 755 -9.27 -4.33 5.15
CA GLU A 755 -8.42 -4.83 6.24
C GLU A 755 -9.23 -5.43 7.42
N TYR A 756 -10.55 -5.22 7.42
CA TYR A 756 -11.46 -5.54 8.52
C TYR A 756 -12.61 -6.45 8.07
N HIS A 757 -13.13 -7.22 9.04
CA HIS A 757 -14.34 -8.04 8.87
C HIS A 757 -15.50 -7.14 8.44
N SER A 758 -16.35 -7.61 7.52
CA SER A 758 -17.59 -6.87 7.24
C SER A 758 -18.44 -6.80 8.51
N GLU A 759 -18.90 -5.61 8.89
CA GLU A 759 -19.56 -5.31 10.17
C GLU A 759 -18.65 -5.43 11.42
N SER A 760 -17.33 -5.19 11.29
CA SER A 760 -16.39 -5.09 12.42
C SER A 760 -16.84 -4.07 13.47
N TRP A 761 -17.33 -2.91 13.03
CA TRP A 761 -17.83 -1.80 13.86
C TRP A 761 -19.05 -2.13 14.74
N LEU A 762 -19.70 -3.28 14.51
CA LEU A 762 -20.75 -3.87 15.37
C LEU A 762 -20.24 -4.95 16.33
N SER A 763 -19.05 -5.52 16.12
CA SER A 763 -18.74 -6.87 16.62
C SER A 763 -18.50 -6.95 18.13
N SER A 764 -18.18 -5.85 18.80
CA SER A 764 -18.02 -5.77 20.26
C SER A 764 -18.51 -4.42 20.79
N GLU A 765 -19.01 -4.36 22.03
CA GLU A 765 -19.27 -3.12 22.78
C GLU A 765 -18.00 -2.37 23.21
N ARG A 766 -16.83 -3.00 23.04
CA ARG A 766 -15.52 -2.49 23.46
C ARG A 766 -14.67 -2.16 22.24
N PHE A 767 -13.58 -1.45 22.49
CA PHE A 767 -12.47 -1.45 21.56
C PHE A 767 -11.84 -2.84 21.56
N TYR A 768 -11.47 -3.33 20.38
CA TYR A 768 -10.76 -4.57 20.21
C TYR A 768 -9.75 -4.43 19.08
N THR A 769 -8.86 -5.42 18.93
CA THR A 769 -7.87 -5.40 17.85
C THR A 769 -7.96 -6.64 16.97
N VAL A 770 -7.75 -6.47 15.67
CA VAL A 770 -7.73 -7.52 14.64
C VAL A 770 -6.37 -7.56 13.95
N TYR A 771 -5.92 -8.75 13.52
CA TYR A 771 -4.74 -8.87 12.67
C TYR A 771 -5.12 -8.78 11.19
N HIS A 772 -4.46 -7.87 10.47
CA HIS A 772 -4.47 -7.81 9.02
C HIS A 772 -3.12 -8.32 8.48
N GLN A 773 -3.14 -9.13 7.41
CA GLN A 773 -1.95 -9.66 6.76
C GLN A 773 -1.82 -9.10 5.33
N ASN A 774 -0.77 -8.31 5.11
CA ASN A 774 -0.29 -7.95 3.78
C ASN A 774 0.69 -9.02 3.25
N GLN A 775 1.17 -8.86 2.02
CA GLN A 775 2.12 -9.78 1.38
C GLN A 775 3.43 -9.99 2.16
N THR A 776 3.84 -9.03 3.00
CA THR A 776 5.14 -9.03 3.70
C THR A 776 5.03 -8.96 5.23
N GLU A 777 3.92 -8.42 5.76
CA GLU A 777 3.79 -8.02 7.16
C GLU A 777 2.42 -8.39 7.74
N ILE A 778 2.39 -8.73 9.03
CA ILE A 778 1.16 -8.85 9.82
C ILE A 778 1.08 -7.62 10.74
N LYS A 779 -0.01 -6.86 10.63
CA LYS A 779 -0.26 -5.66 11.45
C LYS A 779 -1.44 -5.89 12.37
N LEU A 780 -1.27 -5.53 13.63
CA LEU A 780 -2.38 -5.48 14.58
C LEU A 780 -3.04 -4.11 14.49
N GLN A 781 -4.34 -4.08 14.20
CA GLN A 781 -5.11 -2.87 13.98
C GLN A 781 -6.24 -2.75 15.01
N GLY A 782 -6.60 -1.52 15.36
CA GLY A 782 -7.67 -1.23 16.33
C GLY A 782 -9.02 -1.05 15.65
N GLN A 783 -10.06 -1.67 16.22
CA GLN A 783 -11.46 -1.42 15.88
C GLN A 783 -12.20 -0.89 17.10
N ALA A 784 -12.74 0.32 16.98
CA ALA A 784 -13.67 0.87 17.96
C ALA A 784 -15.11 0.47 17.65
N ASN A 785 -15.94 0.43 18.70
CA ASN A 785 -17.38 0.27 18.60
C ASN A 785 -18.06 1.57 18.08
N LEU A 786 -19.00 1.45 17.15
CA LEU A 786 -19.72 2.61 16.62
C LEU A 786 -20.50 3.36 17.72
N ALA A 787 -21.26 2.69 18.59
CA ALA A 787 -22.05 3.37 19.62
C ALA A 787 -21.19 4.15 20.63
N LYS A 788 -20.01 3.63 21.01
CA LYS A 788 -19.06 4.36 21.88
C LYS A 788 -18.42 5.55 21.19
N SER A 789 -18.26 5.50 19.87
CA SER A 789 -17.77 6.62 19.07
C SER A 789 -18.85 7.69 18.85
N MET A 790 -20.12 7.28 18.76
CA MET A 790 -21.24 8.22 18.82
C MET A 790 -21.40 8.84 20.22
N GLU A 791 -21.13 8.09 21.30
CA GLU A 791 -21.09 8.62 22.67
C GLU A 791 -20.02 9.72 22.82
N LEU A 792 -18.86 9.55 22.16
CA LEU A 792 -17.82 10.58 22.06
C LEU A 792 -18.32 11.85 21.37
N CYS A 793 -18.91 11.75 20.17
CA CYS A 793 -19.48 12.90 19.46
C CYS A 793 -20.52 13.66 20.32
N ASN A 794 -21.39 12.93 21.02
CA ASN A 794 -22.35 13.53 21.93
C ASN A 794 -21.68 14.27 23.11
N SER A 795 -20.60 13.73 23.68
CA SER A 795 -19.85 14.38 24.78
C SER A 795 -19.10 15.67 24.37
N PHE A 796 -18.80 15.80 23.08
CA PHE A 796 -18.23 17.00 22.45
C PHE A 796 -19.33 17.99 22.00
N ASN A 797 -20.60 17.55 21.91
CA ASN A 797 -21.69 18.23 21.20
C ASN A 797 -21.31 18.50 19.73
N ALA A 798 -20.71 17.51 19.09
CA ALA A 798 -20.29 17.53 17.69
C ALA A 798 -21.20 16.63 16.85
N ASN A 799 -21.43 17.03 15.60
CA ASN A 799 -22.07 16.16 14.60
C ASN A 799 -21.05 15.08 14.15
N PRO A 800 -21.43 13.78 14.14
CA PRO A 800 -20.56 12.72 13.65
C PRO A 800 -20.45 12.75 12.12
N TRP A 801 -19.25 12.45 11.63
CA TRP A 801 -18.95 12.18 10.24
C TRP A 801 -18.36 10.77 10.15
N LEU A 802 -19.07 9.87 9.50
CA LEU A 802 -18.69 8.47 9.29
C LEU A 802 -18.11 8.30 7.87
N VAL A 803 -17.20 7.34 7.72
CA VAL A 803 -16.55 7.02 6.45
C VAL A 803 -16.91 5.61 6.02
N ILE A 804 -17.34 5.46 4.77
CA ILE A 804 -17.62 4.20 4.09
C ILE A 804 -16.54 4.03 3.02
N ASP A 805 -15.85 2.90 3.03
CA ASP A 805 -14.79 2.55 2.09
C ASP A 805 -15.28 1.53 1.03
N SER A 806 -14.47 1.26 0.01
CA SER A 806 -14.89 0.62 -1.25
C SER A 806 -15.31 -0.85 -1.18
N GLN A 807 -15.17 -1.51 -0.03
CA GLN A 807 -15.58 -2.90 0.21
C GLN A 807 -16.93 -3.04 0.93
N ALA A 808 -17.69 -1.96 1.15
CA ALA A 808 -18.99 -2.04 1.81
C ALA A 808 -20.01 -2.84 0.96
N SER A 809 -20.64 -3.85 1.56
CA SER A 809 -21.67 -4.65 0.89
C SER A 809 -23.07 -4.01 0.99
N ASP A 810 -23.99 -4.42 0.12
CA ASP A 810 -25.41 -4.02 0.18
C ASP A 810 -26.03 -4.34 1.56
N SER A 811 -25.66 -5.47 2.14
CA SER A 811 -26.09 -5.88 3.49
C SER A 811 -25.52 -4.95 4.56
N GLU A 812 -24.21 -4.68 4.55
CA GLU A 812 -23.56 -3.83 5.55
C GLU A 812 -24.12 -2.39 5.52
N LEU A 813 -24.37 -1.83 4.34
CA LEU A 813 -24.99 -0.51 4.17
C LEU A 813 -26.42 -0.45 4.72
N LYS A 814 -27.24 -1.48 4.46
CA LYS A 814 -28.60 -1.60 5.02
C LYS A 814 -28.57 -1.79 6.54
N HIS A 815 -27.60 -2.56 7.04
CA HIS A 815 -27.38 -2.77 8.46
C HIS A 815 -26.92 -1.49 9.17
N LEU A 816 -26.06 -0.67 8.56
CA LEU A 816 -25.69 0.65 9.07
C LEU A 816 -26.92 1.56 9.25
N MET A 817 -27.81 1.63 8.25
CA MET A 817 -29.04 2.43 8.36
C MET A 817 -29.99 1.93 9.45
N GLN A 818 -30.22 0.61 9.54
CA GLN A 818 -31.07 0.04 10.59
C GLN A 818 -30.44 0.21 11.98
N TYR A 819 -29.13 0.07 12.13
CA TYR A 819 -28.45 0.32 13.39
C TYR A 819 -28.59 1.79 13.82
N LEU A 820 -28.30 2.74 12.90
CA LEU A 820 -28.31 4.16 13.22
C LEU A 820 -29.72 4.72 13.54
N PHE A 821 -30.73 4.26 12.81
CA PHE A 821 -32.06 4.90 12.77
C PHE A 821 -33.25 3.95 12.98
N GLY A 822 -33.02 2.63 12.97
CA GLY A 822 -34.05 1.62 13.16
C GLY A 822 -34.71 1.69 14.53
N GLN A 823 -35.96 1.21 14.57
CA GLN A 823 -36.75 1.13 15.80
C GLN A 823 -36.18 0.05 16.73
N GLN A 824 -36.36 0.20 18.05
CA GLN A 824 -35.83 -0.70 19.08
C GLN A 824 -36.27 -2.18 18.90
N ASN A 825 -37.38 -2.43 18.20
CA ASN A 825 -37.90 -3.77 17.89
C ASN A 825 -37.40 -4.35 16.55
N THR A 826 -36.43 -3.70 15.89
CA THR A 826 -35.68 -4.25 14.76
C THR A 826 -34.37 -4.86 15.27
N PRO A 827 -33.83 -5.91 14.64
CA PRO A 827 -32.63 -6.61 15.16
C PRO A 827 -31.47 -5.68 15.52
N LEU A 828 -31.14 -4.73 14.64
CA LEU A 828 -30.03 -3.81 14.90
C LEU A 828 -30.41 -2.60 15.77
N GLY A 829 -31.70 -2.28 15.88
CA GLY A 829 -32.18 -1.32 16.90
C GLY A 829 -32.19 -1.92 18.32
N GLU A 830 -32.39 -3.23 18.45
CA GLU A 830 -32.21 -3.98 19.70
C GLU A 830 -30.73 -4.03 20.07
N LEU A 831 -29.85 -4.47 19.14
CA LEU A 831 -28.39 -4.48 19.33
C LEU A 831 -27.81 -3.09 19.68
N ARG A 832 -28.29 -2.02 19.02
CA ARG A 832 -27.92 -0.63 19.39
C ARG A 832 -28.26 -0.32 20.85
N THR A 833 -29.39 -0.83 21.34
CA THR A 833 -29.83 -0.64 22.73
C THR A 833 -29.00 -1.47 23.70
N GLU A 834 -28.61 -2.70 23.34
CA GLU A 834 -27.67 -3.53 24.10
C GLU A 834 -26.31 -2.82 24.26
N HIS A 835 -25.76 -2.27 23.17
CA HIS A 835 -24.55 -1.44 23.17
C HIS A 835 -24.68 -0.11 23.97
N GLY A 836 -25.84 0.15 24.56
CA GLY A 836 -26.11 1.25 25.50
C GLY A 836 -26.71 2.51 24.87
N ALA A 837 -26.92 2.56 23.56
CA ALA A 837 -27.53 3.69 22.87
C ALA A 837 -29.06 3.47 22.73
N ILE A 838 -29.85 3.99 23.66
CA ILE A 838 -31.31 3.73 23.70
C ILE A 838 -32.06 4.47 22.57
N SER A 839 -31.75 5.74 22.34
CA SER A 839 -32.39 6.57 21.29
C SER A 839 -31.74 6.37 19.92
N ARG A 840 -32.49 6.68 18.84
CA ARG A 840 -31.93 6.74 17.49
C ARG A 840 -30.99 7.94 17.39
N TYR A 841 -29.96 7.86 16.56
CA TYR A 841 -28.99 8.96 16.47
C TYR A 841 -29.54 10.22 15.81
N SER A 842 -30.61 10.13 15.02
CA SER A 842 -31.36 11.28 14.50
C SER A 842 -32.19 12.02 15.57
N ASP A 843 -32.40 11.43 16.75
CA ASP A 843 -32.99 12.10 17.92
C ASP A 843 -31.91 12.80 18.79
N ILE A 844 -30.62 12.56 18.51
CA ILE A 844 -29.46 13.06 19.27
C ILE A 844 -28.69 14.13 18.47
N PHE A 845 -28.40 13.86 17.20
CA PHE A 845 -27.59 14.70 16.33
C PHE A 845 -28.44 15.44 15.30
N ASN A 846 -28.09 16.70 15.06
CA ASN A 846 -28.78 17.53 14.05
C ASN A 846 -28.40 17.10 12.63
N GLN A 847 -27.12 16.77 12.42
CA GLN A 847 -26.59 16.25 11.16
C GLN A 847 -25.66 15.07 11.43
N ILE A 848 -25.60 14.15 10.47
CA ILE A 848 -24.68 13.03 10.39
C ILE A 848 -24.16 13.01 8.95
N TYR A 849 -22.84 13.16 8.80
CA TYR A 849 -22.18 13.11 7.49
C TYR A 849 -21.80 11.66 7.18
N ILE A 850 -22.03 11.25 5.93
CA ILE A 850 -21.63 9.94 5.40
C ILE A 850 -20.70 10.20 4.22
N GLU A 851 -19.40 10.08 4.42
CA GLU A 851 -18.38 10.11 3.37
C GLU A 851 -18.26 8.74 2.71
N ILE A 852 -18.17 8.75 1.38
CA ILE A 852 -17.97 7.56 0.57
C ILE A 852 -16.62 7.69 -0.12
N SER A 853 -15.74 6.71 0.09
CA SER A 853 -14.32 6.79 -0.23
C SER A 853 -13.80 5.49 -0.84
N ASP A 854 -12.55 5.52 -1.32
CA ASP A 854 -11.81 4.37 -1.81
C ASP A 854 -10.35 4.43 -1.30
N LYS A 855 -10.19 4.29 0.02
CA LYS A 855 -8.87 4.31 0.69
C LYS A 855 -7.98 3.18 0.20
N ASN A 856 -8.59 2.06 -0.19
CA ASN A 856 -7.92 0.86 -0.68
C ASN A 856 -7.58 0.89 -2.18
N GLY A 857 -7.95 1.96 -2.91
CA GLY A 857 -7.59 2.17 -4.31
C GLY A 857 -8.15 1.12 -5.28
N LEU A 858 -9.36 0.62 -5.02
CA LEU A 858 -10.04 -0.40 -5.82
C LEU A 858 -10.44 0.10 -7.22
N PHE A 859 -10.74 1.39 -7.38
CA PHE A 859 -11.27 1.95 -8.61
C PHE A 859 -10.20 2.68 -9.42
N GLU A 860 -9.97 2.22 -10.65
CA GLU A 860 -8.90 2.71 -11.51
C GLU A 860 -9.23 4.07 -12.14
N ASN A 861 -10.51 4.30 -12.48
CA ASN A 861 -10.97 5.45 -13.24
C ASN A 861 -12.14 6.20 -12.57
N ASP A 862 -12.33 7.43 -13.01
CA ASP A 862 -13.25 8.38 -12.37
C ASP A 862 -14.73 8.03 -12.55
N TRP A 863 -15.07 7.29 -13.62
CA TRP A 863 -16.43 6.76 -13.79
C TRP A 863 -16.76 5.69 -12.76
N GLN A 864 -15.86 4.74 -12.51
CA GLN A 864 -16.04 3.71 -11.48
C GLN A 864 -16.23 4.34 -10.09
N ARG A 865 -15.39 5.33 -9.74
CA ARG A 865 -15.49 6.08 -8.46
C ARG A 865 -16.84 6.76 -8.30
N LYS A 866 -17.24 7.55 -9.29
CA LYS A 866 -18.54 8.24 -9.31
C LYS A 866 -19.70 7.26 -9.15
N SER A 867 -19.71 6.18 -9.92
CA SER A 867 -20.80 5.20 -9.90
C SER A 867 -20.85 4.40 -8.61
N TYR A 868 -19.74 4.18 -7.91
CA TYR A 868 -19.75 3.61 -6.56
C TYR A 868 -20.41 4.56 -5.55
N VAL A 869 -20.06 5.85 -5.57
CA VAL A 869 -20.67 6.87 -4.70
C VAL A 869 -22.19 6.94 -4.93
N ASP A 870 -22.62 7.01 -6.19
CA ASP A 870 -24.04 7.02 -6.54
C ASP A 870 -24.76 5.74 -6.07
N TRP A 871 -24.12 4.56 -6.20
CA TRP A 871 -24.65 3.28 -5.75
C TRP A 871 -24.83 3.22 -4.22
N VAL A 872 -23.83 3.66 -3.43
CA VAL A 872 -23.96 3.71 -1.97
C VAL A 872 -25.12 4.63 -1.56
N ILE A 873 -25.24 5.81 -2.19
CA ILE A 873 -26.35 6.74 -1.95
C ILE A 873 -27.69 6.10 -2.30
N GLN A 874 -27.78 5.35 -3.40
CA GLN A 874 -28.99 4.62 -3.80
C GLN A 874 -29.37 3.57 -2.75
N VAL A 875 -28.45 2.68 -2.36
CA VAL A 875 -28.69 1.60 -1.39
C VAL A 875 -29.17 2.17 -0.05
N LEU A 876 -28.50 3.21 0.45
CA LEU A 876 -28.89 3.88 1.70
C LEU A 876 -30.27 4.58 1.56
N SER A 877 -30.57 5.15 0.40
CA SER A 877 -31.85 5.83 0.11
C SER A 877 -33.04 4.89 -0.08
N GLU A 878 -32.80 3.63 -0.46
CA GLU A 878 -33.82 2.59 -0.60
C GLU A 878 -34.24 1.97 0.76
N THR A 879 -33.50 2.26 1.85
CA THR A 879 -33.85 1.76 3.19
C THR A 879 -35.17 2.36 3.74
N PRO A 880 -35.97 1.58 4.50
CA PRO A 880 -37.19 2.09 5.14
C PRO A 880 -36.95 3.33 6.02
N GLU A 881 -35.81 3.38 6.70
CA GLU A 881 -35.40 4.41 7.65
C GLU A 881 -35.16 5.77 6.97
N TYR A 882 -34.55 5.79 5.78
CA TYR A 882 -34.11 7.00 5.09
C TYR A 882 -35.20 8.07 4.96
N SER A 883 -36.43 7.65 4.67
CA SER A 883 -37.60 8.53 4.54
C SER A 883 -37.87 9.43 5.75
N GLN A 884 -37.44 9.01 6.94
CA GLN A 884 -37.62 9.76 8.20
C GLN A 884 -36.41 10.64 8.55
N VAL A 885 -35.21 10.31 8.04
CA VAL A 885 -33.93 10.91 8.45
C VAL A 885 -33.22 11.69 7.34
N LYS A 886 -33.78 11.78 6.13
CA LYS A 886 -33.23 12.53 4.99
C LYS A 886 -32.78 13.97 5.28
N LYS A 887 -33.30 14.62 6.33
CA LYS A 887 -32.90 16.00 6.74
C LYS A 887 -31.72 16.06 7.72
N ASN A 888 -31.37 14.91 8.29
CA ASN A 888 -30.27 14.71 9.25
C ASN A 888 -29.06 14.03 8.60
N LEU A 889 -29.16 13.61 7.33
CA LEU A 889 -28.10 12.96 6.58
C LEU A 889 -27.55 13.93 5.55
N ILE A 890 -26.22 13.97 5.45
CA ILE A 890 -25.47 14.68 4.42
C ILE A 890 -24.55 13.65 3.77
N PHE A 891 -24.70 13.43 2.46
CA PHE A 891 -23.78 12.58 1.70
C PHE A 891 -22.58 13.38 1.23
N VAL A 892 -21.39 12.81 1.39
CA VAL A 892 -20.11 13.45 1.04
C VAL A 892 -19.34 12.52 0.11
N ASP A 893 -18.92 13.04 -1.04
CA ASP A 893 -18.03 12.36 -1.97
C ASP A 893 -16.58 12.54 -1.50
N GLY A 894 -15.94 11.47 -1.02
CA GLY A 894 -14.54 11.46 -0.61
C GLY A 894 -13.60 10.83 -1.64
N MET A 895 -14.05 10.65 -2.88
CA MET A 895 -13.25 10.08 -3.96
C MET A 895 -12.20 11.06 -4.48
N GLN A 896 -10.99 10.58 -4.71
CA GLN A 896 -9.97 11.34 -5.43
C GLN A 896 -10.07 11.07 -6.92
N TYR A 897 -10.57 12.06 -7.67
CA TYR A 897 -10.68 12.01 -9.13
C TYR A 897 -9.31 12.32 -9.79
N LYS A 898 -9.03 11.69 -10.94
CA LYS A 898 -7.79 11.86 -11.72
C LYS A 898 -7.88 13.02 -12.71
N GLU A 899 -9.02 13.16 -13.38
CA GLU A 899 -9.26 14.17 -14.41
C GLU A 899 -10.01 15.40 -13.87
N ASN A 900 -10.61 15.31 -12.68
CA ASN A 900 -11.36 16.39 -12.02
C ASN A 900 -12.52 16.98 -12.87
N ILE A 901 -13.08 16.20 -13.81
CA ILE A 901 -14.19 16.61 -14.70
C ILE A 901 -15.54 15.94 -14.39
N ILE A 902 -15.64 15.17 -13.31
CA ILE A 902 -16.82 14.37 -12.93
C ILE A 902 -17.21 14.69 -11.48
N LEU A 903 -18.51 14.68 -11.18
CA LEU A 903 -19.09 14.76 -9.84
C LEU A 903 -20.18 13.70 -9.65
N SER A 904 -20.27 13.14 -8.45
CA SER A 904 -21.34 12.23 -8.03
C SER A 904 -22.65 12.94 -7.65
N ASP A 905 -23.64 12.17 -7.22
CA ASP A 905 -24.91 12.66 -6.68
C ASP A 905 -24.88 12.99 -5.16
N ALA A 906 -23.73 12.86 -4.48
CA ALA A 906 -23.52 13.30 -3.09
C ALA A 906 -23.87 14.79 -2.87
N ASP A 907 -24.14 15.24 -1.65
CA ASP A 907 -24.50 16.63 -1.37
C ASP A 907 -23.29 17.58 -1.47
N TYR A 908 -22.14 17.14 -0.97
CA TYR A 908 -20.84 17.82 -0.98
C TYR A 908 -19.75 16.90 -1.55
N HIS A 909 -18.62 17.48 -1.94
CA HIS A 909 -17.36 16.75 -2.15
C HIS A 909 -16.39 17.10 -1.00
N ALA A 910 -15.43 16.22 -0.74
CA ALA A 910 -14.43 16.37 0.32
C ALA A 910 -13.00 16.29 -0.21
N SER A 911 -12.24 17.32 0.17
CA SER A 911 -10.86 17.53 -0.28
C SER A 911 -9.88 17.56 0.90
N ASP A 912 -8.59 17.44 0.61
CA ASP A 912 -7.51 17.47 1.60
C ASP A 912 -6.72 18.77 1.49
N PHE A 913 -6.39 19.40 2.63
CA PHE A 913 -5.39 20.48 2.65
C PHE A 913 -4.00 19.91 2.89
N ASN A 914 -3.04 20.28 2.04
CA ASN A 914 -1.63 19.94 2.19
C ASN A 914 -0.83 21.22 2.47
N LEU A 915 -0.40 21.39 3.72
CA LEU A 915 0.46 22.50 4.12
C LEU A 915 1.92 22.09 3.94
N ASP A 916 2.47 22.42 2.77
CA ASP A 916 3.86 22.10 2.36
C ASP A 916 4.86 23.25 2.63
N TYR A 917 4.36 24.46 2.88
CA TYR A 917 5.16 25.67 3.13
C TYR A 917 4.48 26.65 4.08
N SER A 918 5.26 27.58 4.65
CA SER A 918 4.76 28.64 5.53
C SER A 918 4.08 29.77 4.75
N ILE A 919 2.95 30.24 5.25
CA ILE A 919 2.19 31.37 4.69
C ILE A 919 2.67 32.65 5.37
N ASN A 920 3.65 33.33 4.77
CA ASN A 920 4.31 34.49 5.39
C ASN A 920 3.56 35.80 5.15
N ASN A 921 2.69 35.82 4.13
CA ASN A 921 1.94 36.99 3.69
C ASN A 921 0.66 36.59 2.92
N LEU A 922 -0.17 37.56 2.54
CA LEU A 922 -1.42 37.36 1.81
C LEU A 922 -1.23 36.88 0.36
N THR A 923 -0.10 37.18 -0.30
CA THR A 923 0.21 36.63 -1.63
C THR A 923 0.54 35.14 -1.57
N ASP A 924 1.27 34.69 -0.54
CA ASP A 924 1.48 33.25 -0.27
C ASP A 924 0.12 32.54 -0.08
N LEU A 925 -0.82 33.19 0.62
CA LEU A 925 -2.18 32.69 0.84
C LEU A 925 -3.01 32.66 -0.45
N GLU A 926 -2.92 33.70 -1.29
CA GLU A 926 -3.59 33.75 -2.60
C GLU A 926 -3.06 32.65 -3.52
N GLN A 927 -1.75 32.38 -3.51
CA GLN A 927 -1.14 31.27 -4.23
C GLN A 927 -1.63 29.91 -3.72
N PHE A 928 -1.70 29.73 -2.39
CA PHE A 928 -2.26 28.52 -1.77
C PHE A 928 -3.72 28.29 -2.20
N ASN A 929 -4.58 29.31 -2.02
CA ASN A 929 -6.00 29.22 -2.37
C ASN A 929 -6.19 28.93 -3.86
N SER A 930 -5.42 29.60 -4.74
CA SER A 930 -5.53 29.40 -6.20
C SER A 930 -5.17 27.96 -6.61
N GLY A 931 -4.06 27.42 -6.08
CA GLY A 931 -3.67 26.04 -6.34
C GLY A 931 -4.70 25.03 -5.80
N PHE A 932 -5.30 25.31 -4.64
CA PHE A 932 -6.38 24.49 -4.11
C PHE A 932 -7.64 24.54 -5.00
N SER A 933 -8.15 25.72 -5.36
CA SER A 933 -9.33 25.85 -6.25
C SER A 933 -9.11 25.24 -7.62
N GLU A 934 -7.87 25.18 -8.15
CA GLU A 934 -7.52 24.46 -9.38
C GLU A 934 -7.55 22.92 -9.23
N SER A 935 -7.33 22.39 -8.03
CA SER A 935 -7.39 20.95 -7.74
C SER A 935 -8.80 20.39 -7.55
N LEU A 936 -9.82 21.25 -7.39
CA LEU A 936 -11.20 20.84 -7.14
C LEU A 936 -11.88 20.23 -8.38
N PRO A 937 -12.70 19.17 -8.22
CA PRO A 937 -13.47 18.60 -9.31
C PRO A 937 -14.59 19.54 -9.80
N ARG A 938 -14.78 19.60 -11.12
CA ARG A 938 -15.71 20.52 -11.80
C ARG A 938 -16.53 19.78 -12.84
N ASP A 939 -17.86 19.86 -12.77
CA ASP A 939 -18.75 19.33 -13.83
C ASP A 939 -19.14 20.47 -14.80
N PRO A 940 -18.72 20.45 -16.08
CA PRO A 940 -19.08 21.49 -17.05
C PRO A 940 -20.58 21.54 -17.41
N GLY A 941 -21.32 20.47 -17.15
CA GLY A 941 -22.76 20.33 -17.42
C GLY A 941 -23.65 20.80 -16.26
N ARG A 942 -23.17 20.74 -15.02
CA ARG A 942 -23.81 21.39 -13.85
C ARG A 942 -23.28 22.83 -13.77
N GLY A 943 -24.16 23.82 -14.01
CA GLY A 943 -23.76 25.23 -14.01
C GLY A 943 -23.10 25.66 -12.69
N THR A 944 -22.36 26.78 -12.72
CA THR A 944 -21.49 27.31 -11.64
C THR A 944 -22.21 27.77 -10.35
N ALA A 945 -23.37 27.20 -10.03
CA ALA A 945 -24.07 27.33 -8.76
C ALA A 945 -23.44 26.41 -7.71
N ILE A 946 -22.16 26.69 -7.43
CA ILE A 946 -21.33 26.35 -6.27
C ILE A 946 -21.96 25.31 -5.33
N ARG A 947 -21.46 24.07 -5.41
CA ARG A 947 -21.35 23.23 -4.21
C ARG A 947 -20.07 23.64 -3.49
N SER A 948 -20.19 23.84 -2.19
CA SER A 948 -19.06 24.05 -1.30
C SER A 948 -18.32 22.74 -1.05
N GLU A 949 -17.03 22.83 -0.76
CA GLU A 949 -16.16 21.74 -0.34
C GLU A 949 -16.19 21.56 1.19
N LEU A 950 -15.91 20.33 1.63
CA LEU A 950 -15.62 20.01 3.03
C LEU A 950 -14.18 19.50 3.14
N ILE A 951 -13.31 20.24 3.83
CA ILE A 951 -11.92 19.78 4.00
C ILE A 951 -11.89 18.71 5.09
N ARG A 952 -11.66 17.45 4.69
CA ARG A 952 -11.76 16.29 5.59
C ARG A 952 -10.52 16.07 6.46
N GLN A 953 -9.36 16.57 6.06
CA GLN A 953 -8.12 16.58 6.85
C GLN A 953 -7.19 17.73 6.44
N THR A 954 -6.29 18.12 7.35
CA THR A 954 -5.25 19.13 7.13
C THR A 954 -3.88 18.51 7.42
N ASN A 955 -3.19 18.11 6.36
CA ASN A 955 -1.85 17.53 6.37
C ASN A 955 -0.78 18.60 6.60
N GLN A 956 0.23 18.24 7.39
CA GLN A 956 1.20 19.15 7.99
C GLN A 956 2.61 18.67 7.65
N ASN A 957 3.12 19.08 6.49
CA ASN A 957 4.23 18.38 5.83
C ASN A 957 5.62 19.01 6.07
N PHE A 958 5.73 20.05 6.91
CA PHE A 958 7.00 20.70 7.25
C PHE A 958 7.18 20.96 8.76
N ALA A 959 8.44 21.06 9.20
CA ALA A 959 8.82 20.99 10.62
C ALA A 959 8.55 22.26 11.46
N GLU A 960 8.36 23.42 10.83
CA GLU A 960 8.21 24.72 11.51
C GLU A 960 6.86 25.39 11.21
N ILE A 961 5.79 24.60 11.15
CA ILE A 961 4.40 25.10 11.05
C ILE A 961 4.10 26.02 12.25
N ARG A 962 3.38 27.11 12.01
CA ARG A 962 2.90 28.04 13.05
C ARG A 962 1.37 27.99 13.12
N LEU A 963 0.81 28.40 14.26
CA LEU A 963 -0.64 28.52 14.44
C LEU A 963 -1.28 29.39 13.34
N ALA A 964 -0.62 30.48 12.94
CA ALA A 964 -1.09 31.33 11.85
C ALA A 964 -1.32 30.58 10.54
N ASP A 965 -0.40 29.69 10.14
CA ASP A 965 -0.49 28.93 8.90
C ASP A 965 -1.74 28.03 8.90
N VAL A 966 -1.98 27.32 10.00
CA VAL A 966 -3.15 26.43 10.16
C VAL A 966 -4.46 27.22 10.18
N ILE A 967 -4.53 28.33 10.93
CA ILE A 967 -5.77 29.09 11.09
C ILE A 967 -6.09 29.96 9.86
N VAL A 968 -5.08 30.49 9.15
CA VAL A 968 -5.33 31.32 7.96
C VAL A 968 -5.87 30.48 6.82
N THR A 969 -5.26 29.33 6.54
CA THR A 969 -5.71 28.38 5.52
C THR A 969 -7.10 27.83 5.84
N ALA A 970 -7.38 27.51 7.11
CA ALA A 970 -8.69 26.99 7.50
C ALA A 970 -9.84 28.01 7.38
N LEU A 971 -9.56 29.31 7.37
CA LEU A 971 -10.58 30.37 7.32
C LEU A 971 -10.63 31.14 5.99
N SER A 972 -9.62 31.02 5.12
CA SER A 972 -9.46 31.85 3.92
C SER A 972 -10.65 31.79 2.97
N MET A 973 -11.14 30.59 2.70
CA MET A 973 -12.24 30.30 1.76
C MET A 973 -13.54 29.89 2.48
N MET A 974 -13.56 29.98 3.82
CA MET A 974 -14.66 29.49 4.66
C MET A 974 -15.88 30.43 4.63
N GLY A 975 -16.96 29.98 4.00
CA GLY A 975 -18.20 30.73 3.74
C GLY A 975 -18.36 31.22 2.30
N ASP A 976 -17.49 30.77 1.39
CA ASP A 976 -17.54 30.99 -0.06
C ASP A 976 -17.42 29.64 -0.81
N GLU A 977 -16.20 29.12 -0.99
CA GLU A 977 -15.95 27.79 -1.60
C GLU A 977 -15.91 26.65 -0.57
N ILE A 978 -15.67 26.92 0.73
CA ILE A 978 -15.54 25.88 1.78
C ILE A 978 -16.58 26.09 2.89
N ASP A 979 -17.25 25.02 3.32
CA ASP A 979 -18.24 25.07 4.43
C ASP A 979 -17.72 24.48 5.76
N ALA A 980 -16.77 23.53 5.70
CA ALA A 980 -16.14 22.94 6.88
C ALA A 980 -14.64 22.67 6.67
N THR A 981 -13.85 22.77 7.74
CA THR A 981 -12.42 22.39 7.72
C THR A 981 -12.03 21.57 8.95
N LEU A 982 -11.48 20.38 8.74
CA LEU A 982 -11.06 19.48 9.81
C LEU A 982 -9.54 19.51 10.01
N LEU A 983 -9.11 19.54 11.27
CA LEU A 983 -7.72 19.39 11.69
C LEU A 983 -7.48 17.98 12.24
N ASN A 984 -6.38 17.35 11.85
CA ASN A 984 -6.03 15.99 12.27
C ASN A 984 -5.75 15.96 13.78
N LEU A 985 -6.35 14.98 14.47
CA LEU A 985 -6.36 14.88 15.93
C LEU A 985 -6.14 13.43 16.37
N GLU A 986 -4.92 13.09 16.76
CA GLU A 986 -4.62 11.78 17.34
C GLU A 986 -4.97 11.78 18.84
N LEU A 987 -5.87 10.88 19.24
CA LEU A 987 -6.37 10.73 20.62
C LEU A 987 -5.80 9.46 21.30
N ALA A 988 -4.68 8.95 20.81
CA ALA A 988 -4.13 7.65 21.19
C ALA A 988 -3.11 7.65 22.35
N THR A 989 -3.00 8.75 23.12
CA THR A 989 -2.09 8.84 24.29
C THR A 989 -2.61 9.84 25.34
N ASP A 990 -2.00 9.85 26.53
CA ASP A 990 -2.17 10.86 27.62
C ASP A 990 -2.08 12.34 27.19
N SER A 991 -1.64 12.63 25.96
CA SER A 991 -1.51 13.98 25.42
C SER A 991 -2.09 14.07 24.00
N VAL A 992 -2.99 15.03 23.80
CA VAL A 992 -3.49 15.40 22.46
C VAL A 992 -2.31 15.85 21.58
N LYS A 993 -1.99 15.09 20.54
CA LYS A 993 -0.90 15.39 19.59
C LYS A 993 -1.35 16.42 18.53
N SER A 994 -1.72 17.61 18.97
CA SER A 994 -1.87 18.77 18.09
C SER A 994 -1.78 20.05 18.92
N PRO A 995 -0.67 20.80 18.85
CA PRO A 995 -0.50 22.03 19.66
C PRO A 995 -1.54 23.11 19.28
N TYR A 996 -2.11 23.04 18.07
CA TYR A 996 -3.08 24.00 17.55
C TYR A 996 -4.53 23.68 17.91
N ALA A 997 -4.84 22.42 18.28
CA ALA A 997 -6.21 21.95 18.43
C ALA A 997 -7.05 22.77 19.43
N HIS A 998 -6.45 23.27 20.53
CA HIS A 998 -7.19 24.11 21.48
C HIS A 998 -7.65 25.45 20.87
N CYS A 999 -6.81 26.13 20.09
CA CYS A 999 -7.22 27.35 19.38
C CYS A 999 -8.23 27.03 18.28
N TYR A 1000 -7.94 25.99 17.48
CA TYR A 1000 -8.73 25.53 16.33
C TYR A 1000 -10.17 25.16 16.73
N GLY A 1001 -10.34 24.31 17.75
CA GLY A 1001 -11.65 23.90 18.25
C GLY A 1001 -12.44 25.05 18.87
N ASN A 1002 -11.77 25.94 19.62
CA ASN A 1002 -12.42 27.14 20.17
C ASN A 1002 -12.96 28.06 19.06
N ILE A 1003 -12.21 28.28 17.98
CA ILE A 1003 -12.70 29.04 16.81
C ILE A 1003 -13.86 28.29 16.16
N GLY A 1004 -13.73 27.00 15.87
CA GLY A 1004 -14.79 26.18 15.25
C GLY A 1004 -16.12 26.24 15.98
N LYS A 1005 -16.07 26.04 17.30
CA LYS A 1005 -17.24 26.16 18.18
C LYS A 1005 -17.82 27.58 18.23
N ALA A 1006 -16.98 28.61 18.08
CA ALA A 1006 -17.40 30.01 18.09
C ALA A 1006 -17.95 30.51 16.74
N ILE A 1007 -17.74 29.80 15.62
CA ILE A 1007 -18.22 30.20 14.28
C ILE A 1007 -19.26 29.24 13.67
N SER A 1008 -19.38 28.01 14.16
CA SER A 1008 -20.36 27.05 13.64
C SER A 1008 -21.79 27.59 13.68
N GLY A 1009 -22.51 27.51 12.55
CA GLY A 1009 -23.86 28.07 12.43
C GLY A 1009 -23.91 29.60 12.30
N MET A 1010 -22.80 30.25 11.96
CA MET A 1010 -22.71 31.68 11.66
C MET A 1010 -22.51 31.95 10.17
N ASN A 1011 -22.76 33.18 9.75
CA ASN A 1011 -22.42 33.64 8.40
C ASN A 1011 -21.10 34.41 8.45
N GLN A 1012 -20.28 34.28 7.41
CA GLN A 1012 -19.07 35.10 7.22
C GLN A 1012 -19.46 36.57 6.95
N TYR A 1013 -18.64 37.51 7.41
CA TYR A 1013 -18.76 38.95 7.13
C TYR A 1013 -17.47 39.43 6.46
N THR A 1014 -17.61 40.22 5.40
CA THR A 1014 -16.47 40.84 4.71
C THR A 1014 -15.80 41.86 5.62
N LEU A 1015 -14.47 41.81 5.69
CA LEU A 1015 -13.65 42.81 6.39
C LEU A 1015 -12.96 43.70 5.36
N ASN A 1016 -13.29 44.99 5.37
CA ASN A 1016 -12.60 45.97 4.53
C ASN A 1016 -11.42 46.56 5.30
N SER A 1017 -10.21 46.47 4.73
CA SER A 1017 -9.03 47.18 5.25
C SER A 1017 -8.92 48.59 4.68
N GLY A 1018 -8.53 49.56 5.52
CA GLY A 1018 -8.21 50.93 5.09
C GLY A 1018 -6.80 51.11 4.55
N PHE A 1019 -5.91 50.15 4.78
CA PHE A 1019 -4.52 50.13 4.33
C PHE A 1019 -4.12 48.72 3.88
N GLU A 1020 -3.36 48.61 2.79
CA GLU A 1020 -2.76 47.34 2.37
C GLU A 1020 -1.70 46.92 3.41
N GLN A 1021 -1.91 45.77 4.05
CA GLN A 1021 -0.91 45.10 4.89
C GLN A 1021 -0.88 43.62 4.55
N GLU A 1022 0.12 43.22 3.77
CA GLU A 1022 0.32 41.86 3.29
C GLU A 1022 0.52 40.83 4.44
N ASN A 1023 0.79 41.28 5.68
CA ASN A 1023 1.23 40.41 6.77
C ASN A 1023 0.17 40.10 7.84
N ILE A 1024 -1.05 40.65 7.74
CA ILE A 1024 -2.11 40.45 8.74
C ILE A 1024 -3.41 40.03 8.05
N ALA A 1025 -3.91 38.84 8.37
CA ALA A 1025 -5.23 38.37 7.96
C ALA A 1025 -6.26 38.58 9.08
N ALA A 1026 -7.51 38.80 8.69
CA ALA A 1026 -8.61 38.96 9.64
C ALA A 1026 -9.91 38.36 9.06
N TYR A 1027 -10.66 37.64 9.90
CA TYR A 1027 -11.93 37.01 9.53
C TYR A 1027 -13.01 37.35 10.56
N ALA A 1028 -14.25 37.58 10.11
CA ALA A 1028 -15.38 37.89 10.97
C ALA A 1028 -16.57 37.00 10.64
N TYR A 1029 -17.22 36.48 11.68
CA TYR A 1029 -18.41 35.63 11.59
C TYR A 1029 -19.49 36.15 12.54
N GLY A 1030 -20.77 35.91 12.23
CA GLY A 1030 -21.85 36.34 13.10
C GLY A 1030 -23.20 35.66 12.85
N SER A 1031 -24.00 35.58 13.92
CA SER A 1031 -25.38 35.13 13.90
C SER A 1031 -26.22 36.00 14.84
N GLY A 1032 -27.23 36.69 14.30
CA GLY A 1032 -27.94 37.76 15.00
C GLY A 1032 -26.96 38.85 15.50
N ASN A 1033 -26.94 39.09 16.82
CA ASN A 1033 -26.03 40.05 17.46
C ASN A 1033 -24.69 39.44 17.92
N LYS A 1034 -24.50 38.12 17.82
CA LYS A 1034 -23.22 37.48 18.16
C LYS A 1034 -22.20 37.75 17.06
N ARG A 1035 -20.95 38.01 17.45
CA ARG A 1035 -19.81 38.16 16.54
C ARG A 1035 -18.60 37.42 17.09
N THR A 1036 -17.87 36.80 16.18
CA THR A 1036 -16.55 36.19 16.40
C THR A 1036 -15.61 36.81 15.38
N ILE A 1037 -14.50 37.39 15.83
CA ILE A 1037 -13.48 37.99 14.95
C ILE A 1037 -12.13 37.32 15.26
N VAL A 1038 -11.46 36.84 14.23
CA VAL A 1038 -10.14 36.20 14.30
C VAL A 1038 -9.13 37.12 13.63
N LEU A 1039 -8.01 37.39 14.30
CA LEU A 1039 -6.91 38.24 13.84
C LEU A 1039 -5.64 37.40 13.83
N ILE A 1040 -4.93 37.37 12.70
CA ILE A 1040 -3.82 36.45 12.44
C ILE A 1040 -2.61 37.24 11.93
N ASN A 1041 -1.43 37.00 12.48
CA ASN A 1041 -0.19 37.58 11.99
C ASN A 1041 0.63 36.52 11.25
N LEU A 1042 0.83 36.74 9.95
CA LEU A 1042 1.54 35.84 9.04
C LEU A 1042 3.06 36.05 9.09
N SER A 1043 3.53 37.16 9.68
CA SER A 1043 4.95 37.53 9.69
C SER A 1043 5.72 37.06 10.92
N GLU A 1044 7.04 36.97 10.75
CA GLU A 1044 8.04 36.68 11.79
C GLU A 1044 8.27 37.83 12.80
N MET A 1045 7.52 38.93 12.69
CA MET A 1045 7.63 40.07 13.60
C MET A 1045 6.29 40.35 14.29
N SER A 1046 6.31 40.92 15.50
CA SER A 1046 5.09 41.39 16.13
C SER A 1046 4.43 42.50 15.31
N ALA A 1047 3.13 42.39 15.09
CA ALA A 1047 2.33 43.33 14.31
C ALA A 1047 1.24 43.98 15.17
N SER A 1048 0.57 45.02 14.67
CA SER A 1048 -0.52 45.70 15.37
C SER A 1048 -1.70 45.96 14.45
N CYS A 1049 -2.92 45.80 14.97
CA CYS A 1049 -4.14 46.03 14.22
C CYS A 1049 -5.27 46.61 15.09
N GLN A 1050 -6.30 47.14 14.46
CA GLN A 1050 -7.47 47.72 15.12
C GLN A 1050 -8.73 47.56 14.26
N ILE A 1051 -9.90 47.57 14.92
CA ILE A 1051 -11.22 47.39 14.28
C ILE A 1051 -12.05 48.64 14.55
N PHE A 1052 -12.56 49.30 13.49
CA PHE A 1052 -12.97 50.70 13.59
C PHE A 1052 -14.46 51.03 13.71
N ASN A 1053 -15.35 50.10 13.36
CA ASN A 1053 -16.81 50.32 13.31
C ASN A 1053 -17.61 49.41 14.24
N VAL A 1054 -16.95 48.61 15.08
CA VAL A 1054 -17.60 47.66 16.00
C VAL A 1054 -17.28 48.03 17.44
N ASN A 1055 -18.30 48.09 18.30
CA ASN A 1055 -18.12 48.25 19.74
C ASN A 1055 -17.74 46.91 20.37
N LEU A 1056 -16.42 46.66 20.49
CA LEU A 1056 -15.88 45.41 21.04
C LEU A 1056 -15.83 45.40 22.58
N LYS A 1057 -16.34 46.42 23.27
CA LYS A 1057 -16.34 46.45 24.74
C LYS A 1057 -17.20 45.29 25.28
N GLY A 1058 -16.64 44.50 26.19
CA GLY A 1058 -17.30 43.30 26.74
C GLY A 1058 -17.09 42.03 25.91
N PHE A 1059 -16.36 42.10 24.79
CA PHE A 1059 -15.92 40.89 24.09
C PHE A 1059 -14.86 40.16 24.93
N ARG A 1060 -14.92 38.83 24.89
CA ARG A 1060 -13.86 37.95 25.37
C ARG A 1060 -12.74 37.94 24.35
N GLN A 1061 -11.53 38.25 24.79
CA GLN A 1061 -10.29 38.16 24.03
C GLN A 1061 -9.49 36.95 24.49
N SER A 1062 -9.07 36.11 23.54
CA SER A 1062 -8.12 35.01 23.76
C SER A 1062 -6.90 35.22 22.86
N VAL A 1063 -5.70 35.25 23.44
CA VAL A 1063 -4.43 35.53 22.75
C VAL A 1063 -3.58 34.27 22.72
N TYR A 1064 -3.16 33.86 21.53
CA TYR A 1064 -2.34 32.67 21.29
C TYR A 1064 -1.00 33.04 20.64
N ASP A 1065 0.06 32.31 21.00
CA ASP A 1065 1.35 32.40 20.29
C ASP A 1065 1.38 31.53 19.02
N GLY A 1066 2.47 31.64 18.25
CA GLY A 1066 2.68 30.82 17.05
C GLY A 1066 2.80 29.31 17.30
N LYS A 1067 2.87 28.87 18.56
CA LYS A 1067 2.88 27.45 18.96
C LYS A 1067 1.53 26.96 19.50
N GLY A 1068 0.47 27.75 19.36
CA GLY A 1068 -0.88 27.35 19.81
C GLY A 1068 -1.15 27.56 21.31
N LEU A 1069 -0.18 28.05 22.08
CA LEU A 1069 -0.34 28.21 23.53
C LEU A 1069 -1.21 29.44 23.85
N LEU A 1070 -2.23 29.25 24.68
CA LEU A 1070 -3.04 30.35 25.21
C LEU A 1070 -2.21 31.16 26.23
N LEU A 1071 -1.90 32.42 25.90
CA LEU A 1071 -1.13 33.31 26.76
C LEU A 1071 -1.99 34.21 27.65
N GLU A 1072 -3.11 34.70 27.11
CA GLU A 1072 -4.02 35.60 27.83
C GLU A 1072 -5.47 35.31 27.45
N GLN A 1073 -6.35 35.32 28.45
CA GLN A 1073 -7.80 35.36 28.27
C GLN A 1073 -8.39 36.48 29.13
N SER A 1074 -8.98 37.50 28.49
CA SER A 1074 -9.45 38.71 29.17
C SER A 1074 -10.70 39.31 28.52
N GLU A 1075 -11.29 40.34 29.15
CA GLU A 1075 -12.47 41.05 28.64
C GLU A 1075 -12.06 42.44 28.11
N VAL A 1076 -12.45 42.76 26.88
CA VAL A 1076 -12.10 44.02 26.21
C VAL A 1076 -12.76 45.21 26.91
N ARG A 1077 -11.95 46.04 27.57
CA ARG A 1077 -12.43 47.13 28.46
C ARG A 1077 -12.78 48.43 27.75
N HIS A 1078 -12.34 48.62 26.51
CA HIS A 1078 -12.39 49.90 25.80
C HIS A 1078 -13.06 49.78 24.43
N ARG A 1079 -13.74 50.85 24.00
CA ARG A 1079 -14.48 50.91 22.71
C ARG A 1079 -13.57 50.95 21.48
N LYS A 1080 -12.31 51.34 21.66
CA LYS A 1080 -11.24 51.27 20.67
C LYS A 1080 -10.03 50.65 21.36
N SER A 1081 -9.52 49.58 20.77
CA SER A 1081 -8.38 48.81 21.27
C SER A 1081 -7.46 48.55 20.08
N VAL A 1082 -6.16 48.81 20.25
CA VAL A 1082 -5.14 48.34 19.33
C VAL A 1082 -4.68 46.99 19.86
N TYR A 1083 -4.76 45.96 19.02
CA TYR A 1083 -4.37 44.60 19.34
C TYR A 1083 -2.93 44.37 18.87
N SER A 1084 -2.08 43.83 19.75
CA SER A 1084 -0.71 43.47 19.43
C SER A 1084 -0.63 41.98 19.15
N LEU A 1085 -0.36 41.61 17.89
CA LEU A 1085 -0.21 40.22 17.47
C LEU A 1085 1.26 39.79 17.60
N LEU A 1086 1.49 38.58 18.11
CA LEU A 1086 2.82 37.95 18.16
C LEU A 1086 3.19 37.34 16.79
N PRO A 1087 4.47 37.08 16.49
CA PRO A 1087 4.88 36.33 15.29
C PRO A 1087 4.14 35.00 15.20
N GLY A 1088 3.55 34.70 14.03
CA GLY A 1088 2.72 33.51 13.80
C GLY A 1088 1.48 33.36 14.72
N GLY A 1089 1.15 34.37 15.53
CA GLY A 1089 0.14 34.30 16.58
C GLY A 1089 -1.27 34.70 16.13
N VAL A 1090 -2.26 34.32 16.95
CA VAL A 1090 -3.69 34.52 16.67
C VAL A 1090 -4.38 35.17 17.88
N ILE A 1091 -5.28 36.12 17.62
CA ILE A 1091 -6.22 36.66 18.61
C ILE A 1091 -7.64 36.35 18.19
N VAL A 1092 -8.43 35.79 19.11
CA VAL A 1092 -9.85 35.50 18.93
C VAL A 1092 -10.67 36.44 19.82
N LEU A 1093 -11.67 37.11 19.23
CA LEU A 1093 -12.55 38.07 19.88
C LEU A 1093 -14.00 37.60 19.74
N GLU A 1094 -14.63 37.21 20.86
CA GLU A 1094 -16.00 36.68 20.89
C GLU A 1094 -16.92 37.55 21.74
N GLY A 1095 -18.10 37.89 21.23
CA GLY A 1095 -19.05 38.67 22.02
C GLY A 1095 -20.40 38.89 21.36
N THR A 1096 -21.21 39.71 22.03
CA THR A 1096 -22.48 40.21 21.50
C THR A 1096 -22.40 41.72 21.33
N LEU A 1097 -22.81 42.21 20.16
CA LEU A 1097 -22.98 43.64 19.93
C LEU A 1097 -24.09 44.18 20.82
N GLU A 1098 -23.80 45.28 21.53
CA GLU A 1098 -24.84 46.09 22.19
C GLU A 1098 -25.79 46.62 21.10
N THR A 1099 -27.09 46.29 21.19
CA THR A 1099 -28.12 46.94 20.38
C THR A 1099 -28.27 48.39 20.81
N GLU A 1100 -28.10 49.32 19.88
CA GLU A 1100 -28.43 50.75 20.09
C GLU A 1100 -29.94 51.00 20.25
#